data_AF-A0A662YAE2-F1
#
_entry.id   AF-A0A662YAE2-F1
#
_cell.length_a   1.000
_cell.length_b   1.000
_cell.length_c   1.000
_cell.angle_alpha   90.00
_cell.angle_beta   90.00
_cell.angle_gamma   90.00
#
_symmetry.space_group_name_H-M   'P 1'
#
loop_
_entity.id
_entity.type
_entity.pdbx_description
1 polymer ?
#
loop_
_entity_poly.entity_id
_entity_poly.type
_entity_poly.pdbx_seq_one_letter_code
_entity_poly.pdbx_strand_id
1 'polypeptide(L)'
;MCNFIKQNGEKCKLSPKKQLCHKHVSKVAAAEEAAEEVAEEIITKAENALKEVKKDLAIAERNERKRERKMGMEIDSDDDDDEEEYMNPKNLKKFSTYRGKGPCRNNIATINIEMSPNHAPINDNPIVATTESIESKVYLEPETLPSAQLNNCNLFESLFDVKRGTIRTKNLRSLGSNEFVETFDRNKLAFILNNIEAVKAKYRPNARDGLSIDTYYLASCPTNGGKGEINVQYIQNHAKKLKGRYLAVKSLSGQAMVREVRQTIFDGLYVDLDMDNCHPVIQVWLCRNLNIPCKFLKQYVDHREEIIRDLIILNPGLTREDFKKLFLSINYGNSNNYKAIENKSVFLKSYYEKSGGIKAALCDKFTVFRDTTREIRDKQNKRYNYLGAAVSHVCAFVENQLLMIISDHLRGKIGGKYYESILCFDGIMIPKNEFSELYINELEAIFSMMDIPMKLSVKPFKPLDLEGEFGYDPQVEYVYVDPLTVRSTCKTSVQTYASMSTFITNNIAFISDGGHSVYLTKNFATGDKVIQYKTIALREAKSAFSLMFDIKGEGKPKSLISLILKYQMSITYSHRDFIPFGAKAEPWDYSKLTFNSFSGFVHRYDPDFNVNHSLISNYLGHIENIWANGDKEVASCIEKWFASIIQNPQKKTCLCMVITGAEGLGKNIVSSIYSKHVLGEKYALDTPSMRSITQRFNGSLENKLFTVLNEAVNESEGSHGDQDMLNDLITEDRRLIEPKGKASYVISDCNNYISFSNNEYVIRASTEMRRFVFLRGSDARVGDSQYFNTIAQAFEVRGAGIPLYHYLMNLDISGFNPQRDFPITEMKKELQADAICKTAQYLIQSIDPAGAQILLSSLDSDDVFISSANLFRLFSEWLERCKDKAHYTLTRFTKEIATIFGPSVQKRCRDFRARGFYISEDIIRGAIAKKYRRTDLFDQFD
;
A
#
# COMPACT_ATOMS: atom_id res chain seq x y z
N MET A 1 7.43 2.19 -42.50
CA MET A 1 6.92 1.38 -43.64
C MET A 1 5.86 2.13 -44.45
N CYS A 2 4.82 2.71 -43.83
CA CYS A 2 3.81 3.53 -44.53
C CYS A 2 4.40 4.75 -45.28
N ASN A 3 5.37 5.45 -44.69
CA ASN A 3 6.05 6.58 -45.36
C ASN A 3 6.95 6.14 -46.53
N PHE A 4 7.43 4.89 -46.53
CA PHE A 4 8.28 4.36 -47.60
C PHE A 4 7.47 3.98 -48.87
N ILE A 5 6.19 3.63 -48.70
CA ILE A 5 5.29 3.29 -49.81
C ILE A 5 4.70 4.55 -50.46
N LYS A 6 4.48 5.63 -49.70
CA LYS A 6 3.98 6.92 -50.22
C LYS A 6 4.96 7.63 -51.17
N GLN A 7 6.27 7.36 -51.07
CA GLN A 7 7.28 8.09 -51.86
C GLN A 7 7.73 7.38 -53.15
N ASN A 8 7.41 6.10 -53.36
CA ASN A 8 7.95 5.31 -54.49
C ASN A 8 6.85 4.63 -55.34
N GLY A 9 5.67 5.27 -55.43
CA GLY A 9 4.44 4.68 -55.96
C GLY A 9 4.24 4.72 -57.48
N GLU A 10 5.26 4.95 -58.29
CA GLU A 10 5.12 4.83 -59.75
C GLU A 10 6.07 3.76 -60.31
N LYS A 11 5.47 2.77 -60.96
CA LYS A 11 6.06 1.60 -61.66
C LYS A 11 6.31 0.35 -60.80
N CYS A 12 5.24 -0.38 -60.47
CA CYS A 12 5.25 -1.85 -60.48
C CYS A 12 3.84 -2.45 -60.41
N LYS A 13 3.46 -3.28 -61.39
CA LYS A 13 2.24 -4.12 -61.32
C LYS A 13 2.44 -5.17 -60.24
N LEU A 14 1.69 -5.08 -59.13
CA LEU A 14 1.81 -6.00 -57.98
C LEU A 14 0.73 -7.10 -58.01
N SER A 15 1.11 -8.28 -57.51
CA SER A 15 0.32 -9.52 -57.50
C SER A 15 -0.91 -9.51 -56.57
N PRO A 16 -1.90 -10.42 -56.76
CA PRO A 16 -3.19 -10.40 -56.05
C PRO A 16 -3.10 -10.48 -54.51
N LYS A 17 -2.07 -11.15 -53.96
CA LYS A 17 -1.85 -11.22 -52.50
C LYS A 17 -1.48 -9.86 -51.87
N LYS A 18 -0.87 -8.93 -52.62
CA LYS A 18 -0.55 -7.58 -52.11
C LYS A 18 -1.74 -6.62 -52.16
N GLN A 19 -2.73 -6.84 -53.03
CA GLN A 19 -3.98 -6.06 -53.05
C GLN A 19 -4.85 -6.28 -51.80
N LEU A 20 -4.85 -7.50 -51.25
CA LEU A 20 -5.57 -7.81 -50.00
C LEU A 20 -4.96 -7.05 -48.80
N CYS A 21 -3.62 -6.98 -48.74
CA CYS A 21 -2.90 -6.27 -47.69
C CYS A 21 -3.13 -4.74 -47.79
N HIS A 22 -3.23 -4.20 -49.00
CA HIS A 22 -3.50 -2.77 -49.22
C HIS A 22 -4.92 -2.37 -48.79
N LYS A 23 -5.93 -3.23 -49.01
CA LYS A 23 -7.31 -3.02 -48.51
C LYS A 23 -7.39 -3.08 -46.97
N HIS A 24 -6.60 -3.93 -46.33
CA HIS A 24 -6.58 -4.02 -44.87
C HIS A 24 -5.92 -2.79 -44.23
N VAL A 25 -4.78 -2.33 -44.77
CA VAL A 25 -4.10 -1.12 -44.29
C VAL A 25 -4.96 0.14 -44.50
N SER A 26 -5.71 0.23 -45.60
CA SER A 26 -6.63 1.36 -45.83
C SER A 26 -7.83 1.38 -44.87
N LYS A 27 -8.31 0.21 -44.42
CA LYS A 27 -9.38 0.11 -43.41
C LYS A 27 -8.89 0.46 -42.00
N VAL A 28 -7.66 0.09 -41.67
CA VAL A 28 -7.04 0.45 -40.38
C VAL A 28 -6.77 1.96 -40.30
N ALA A 29 -6.30 2.57 -41.40
CA ALA A 29 -6.10 4.02 -41.46
C ALA A 29 -7.43 4.79 -41.30
N ALA A 30 -8.52 4.33 -41.93
CA ALA A 30 -9.83 4.95 -41.76
C ALA A 30 -10.41 4.77 -40.34
N ALA A 31 -10.08 3.66 -39.66
CA ALA A 31 -10.49 3.43 -38.28
C ALA A 31 -9.67 4.27 -37.28
N GLU A 32 -8.40 4.55 -37.56
CA GLU A 32 -7.58 5.48 -36.76
C GLU A 32 -8.09 6.92 -36.91
N GLU A 33 -8.43 7.35 -38.12
CA GLU A 33 -8.98 8.69 -38.39
C GLU A 33 -10.34 8.91 -37.69
N ALA A 34 -11.24 7.91 -37.74
CA ALA A 34 -12.50 7.96 -37.00
C ALA A 34 -12.33 7.93 -35.47
N ALA A 35 -11.28 7.25 -34.97
CA ALA A 35 -10.97 7.24 -33.53
C ALA A 35 -10.40 8.59 -33.05
N GLU A 36 -9.65 9.29 -33.90
CA GLU A 36 -9.16 10.65 -33.63
C GLU A 36 -10.32 11.66 -33.56
N GLU A 37 -11.28 11.56 -34.48
CA GLU A 37 -12.45 12.46 -34.51
C GLU A 37 -13.34 12.29 -33.26
N VAL A 38 -13.57 11.04 -32.82
CA VAL A 38 -14.31 10.74 -31.58
C VAL A 38 -13.53 11.21 -30.33
N ALA A 39 -12.20 11.10 -30.34
CA ALA A 39 -11.38 11.59 -29.23
C ALA A 39 -11.44 13.12 -29.10
N GLU A 40 -11.42 13.87 -30.21
CA GLU A 40 -11.58 15.32 -30.21
C GLU A 40 -12.98 15.76 -29.72
N GLU A 41 -14.03 15.02 -30.08
CA GLU A 41 -15.39 15.31 -29.59
C GLU A 41 -15.51 15.08 -28.07
N ILE A 42 -14.89 14.02 -27.55
CA ILE A 42 -14.84 13.72 -26.11
C ILE A 42 -14.07 14.79 -25.34
N ILE A 43 -12.91 15.22 -25.86
CA ILE A 43 -12.10 16.29 -25.25
C ILE A 43 -12.91 17.59 -25.20
N THR A 44 -13.57 17.96 -26.29
CA THR A 44 -14.39 19.17 -26.37
C THR A 44 -15.56 19.13 -25.37
N LYS A 45 -16.24 17.98 -25.22
CA LYS A 45 -17.30 17.79 -24.21
C LYS A 45 -16.77 17.90 -22.78
N ALA A 46 -15.58 17.35 -22.50
CA ALA A 46 -14.95 17.42 -21.20
C ALA A 46 -14.53 18.86 -20.82
N GLU A 47 -13.99 19.63 -21.77
CA GLU A 47 -13.62 21.04 -21.56
C GLU A 47 -14.84 21.93 -21.28
N ASN A 48 -15.96 21.69 -21.98
CA ASN A 48 -17.21 22.40 -21.73
C ASN A 48 -17.81 22.07 -20.36
N ALA A 49 -17.78 20.80 -19.95
CA ALA A 49 -18.21 20.39 -18.61
C ALA A 49 -17.34 21.03 -17.50
N LEU A 50 -16.03 21.13 -17.71
CA LEU A 50 -15.11 21.77 -16.77
C LEU A 50 -15.37 23.29 -16.65
N LYS A 51 -15.78 23.95 -17.74
CA LYS A 51 -16.18 25.38 -17.72
C LYS A 51 -17.42 25.61 -16.85
N GLU A 52 -18.43 24.76 -16.96
CA GLU A 52 -19.66 24.87 -16.15
C GLU A 52 -19.37 24.62 -14.65
N VAL A 53 -18.57 23.60 -14.33
CA VAL A 53 -18.17 23.33 -12.93
C VAL A 53 -17.40 24.50 -12.31
N LYS A 54 -16.52 25.17 -13.06
CA LYS A 54 -15.81 26.37 -12.59
C LYS A 54 -16.76 27.54 -12.34
N LYS A 55 -17.82 27.65 -13.13
CA LYS A 55 -18.86 28.68 -12.99
C LYS A 55 -19.67 28.45 -11.71
N ASP A 56 -20.05 27.21 -11.44
CA ASP A 56 -20.76 26.82 -10.23
C ASP A 56 -19.91 27.02 -8.97
N LEU A 57 -18.61 26.72 -9.03
CA LEU A 57 -17.67 26.93 -7.92
C LEU A 57 -17.54 28.42 -7.59
N ALA A 58 -17.44 29.28 -8.60
CA ALA A 58 -17.36 30.73 -8.41
C ALA A 58 -18.67 31.31 -7.81
N ILE A 59 -19.83 30.74 -8.15
CA ILE A 59 -21.12 31.11 -7.55
C ILE A 59 -21.17 30.66 -6.08
N ALA A 60 -20.68 29.46 -5.76
CA ALA A 60 -20.61 28.95 -4.41
C ALA A 60 -19.71 29.81 -3.50
N GLU A 61 -18.50 30.13 -3.96
CA GLU A 61 -17.55 31.01 -3.24
C GLU A 61 -18.13 32.41 -3.00
N ARG A 62 -18.85 32.97 -3.98
CA ARG A 62 -19.50 34.27 -3.85
C ARG A 62 -20.65 34.24 -2.83
N ASN A 63 -21.36 33.13 -2.73
CA ASN A 63 -22.45 32.95 -1.75
C ASN A 63 -21.90 32.72 -0.34
N GLU A 64 -20.74 32.08 -0.21
CA GLU A 64 -20.03 31.87 1.05
C GLU A 64 -19.48 33.19 1.61
N ARG A 65 -18.81 33.99 0.80
CA ARG A 65 -18.37 35.35 1.19
C ARG A 65 -19.52 36.28 1.58
N LYS A 66 -20.70 36.11 0.97
CA LYS A 66 -21.93 36.84 1.36
C LYS A 66 -22.49 36.36 2.70
N ARG A 67 -22.31 35.08 3.07
CA ARG A 67 -22.70 34.53 4.38
C ARG A 67 -21.76 35.02 5.47
N GLU A 68 -20.46 35.04 5.22
CA GLU A 68 -19.43 35.53 6.16
C GLU A 68 -19.65 37.02 6.48
N ARG A 69 -19.92 37.86 5.47
CA ARG A 69 -20.27 39.28 5.67
C ARG A 69 -21.58 39.51 6.44
N LYS A 70 -22.49 38.53 6.44
CA LYS A 70 -23.76 38.60 7.19
C LYS A 70 -23.65 38.13 8.64
N MET A 71 -22.53 37.48 9.02
CA MET A 71 -22.34 36.89 10.34
C MET A 71 -21.47 37.70 11.31
N GLY A 72 -20.99 38.89 10.92
CA GLY A 72 -20.43 39.88 11.84
C GLY A 72 -19.50 39.29 12.90
N MET A 73 -18.33 38.79 12.50
CA MET A 73 -17.22 38.53 13.42
C MET A 73 -16.08 39.49 13.07
N GLU A 74 -15.99 40.55 13.87
CA GLU A 74 -14.76 41.32 14.05
C GLU A 74 -13.73 40.45 14.76
N ILE A 75 -12.51 40.38 14.22
CA ILE A 75 -11.31 40.24 15.02
C ILE A 75 -10.32 41.26 14.48
N ASP A 76 -9.86 42.09 15.41
CA ASP A 76 -9.04 43.29 15.27
C ASP A 76 -7.75 43.10 14.47
N SER A 77 -7.41 44.21 13.82
CA SER A 77 -6.13 44.57 13.22
C SER A 77 -5.07 44.82 14.30
N ASP A 78 -3.79 44.63 13.95
CA ASP A 78 -2.88 45.77 13.79
C ASP A 78 -1.46 45.30 13.39
N ASP A 79 -0.97 46.00 12.36
CA ASP A 79 0.40 46.45 12.09
C ASP A 79 1.37 45.58 11.25
N ASP A 80 1.35 45.92 9.95
CA ASP A 80 2.39 46.70 9.24
C ASP A 80 3.63 46.00 8.64
N ASP A 81 3.57 45.93 7.30
CA ASP A 81 4.37 46.72 6.34
C ASP A 81 5.11 45.96 5.24
N ASP A 82 4.74 46.37 4.01
CA ASP A 82 5.45 46.42 2.73
C ASP A 82 5.97 45.13 2.05
N GLU A 83 5.33 44.76 0.92
CA GLU A 83 5.86 45.08 -0.42
C GLU A 83 4.93 44.55 -1.55
N GLU A 84 4.69 45.40 -2.55
CA GLU A 84 4.12 45.08 -3.85
C GLU A 84 5.07 44.21 -4.68
N GLU A 85 4.61 43.08 -5.27
CA GLU A 85 4.95 42.74 -6.67
C GLU A 85 4.18 41.52 -7.25
N TYR A 86 3.80 41.68 -8.52
CA TYR A 86 3.49 40.68 -9.56
C TYR A 86 2.14 39.93 -9.65
N MET A 87 1.33 40.44 -10.57
CA MET A 87 0.63 39.65 -11.59
C MET A 87 1.63 38.95 -12.54
N ASN A 88 1.64 37.60 -12.62
CA ASN A 88 1.93 36.87 -13.87
C ASN A 88 1.41 35.40 -13.86
N PRO A 89 0.44 35.03 -14.71
CA PRO A 89 -0.08 33.68 -14.81
C PRO A 89 0.67 32.87 -15.88
N LYS A 90 1.74 32.17 -15.48
CA LYS A 90 2.30 31.04 -16.25
C LYS A 90 2.78 29.96 -15.30
N ASN A 91 1.96 28.92 -15.09
CA ASN A 91 2.37 27.51 -14.96
C ASN A 91 1.16 26.60 -14.68
N LEU A 92 0.40 26.30 -15.74
CA LEU A 92 -0.52 25.16 -15.78
C LEU A 92 -0.29 24.43 -17.12
N LYS A 93 0.86 23.78 -17.23
CA LYS A 93 1.15 22.73 -18.23
C LYS A 93 2.25 21.83 -17.66
N LYS A 94 1.87 20.64 -17.21
CA LYS A 94 2.63 19.37 -17.31
C LYS A 94 1.89 18.27 -16.53
N PHE A 95 1.00 17.56 -17.21
CA PHE A 95 0.77 16.12 -17.00
C PHE A 95 0.34 15.53 -18.35
N SER A 96 1.32 15.37 -19.22
CA SER A 96 1.30 14.36 -20.28
C SER A 96 2.71 13.81 -20.39
N THR A 97 2.83 12.49 -20.23
CA THR A 97 3.80 11.55 -20.81
C THR A 97 3.97 10.37 -19.86
N TYR A 98 3.37 9.24 -20.20
CA TYR A 98 4.06 7.95 -20.16
C TYR A 98 3.38 7.02 -21.16
N ARG A 99 4.02 6.85 -22.33
CA ARG A 99 3.77 5.80 -23.31
C ARG A 99 5.00 4.88 -23.35
N GLY A 100 4.80 3.64 -22.91
CA GLY A 100 5.29 2.39 -23.52
C GLY A 100 6.75 1.94 -23.28
N LYS A 101 6.94 0.67 -22.88
CA LYS A 101 7.14 -0.50 -23.78
C LYS A 101 7.59 -1.75 -23.00
N GLY A 102 7.11 -2.93 -23.41
CA GLY A 102 7.68 -4.24 -23.04
C GLY A 102 6.67 -5.40 -23.21
N PRO A 103 6.88 -6.37 -24.14
CA PRO A 103 5.85 -7.29 -24.62
C PRO A 103 5.81 -8.60 -23.83
N CYS A 104 4.62 -9.18 -23.62
CA CYS A 104 4.51 -10.60 -23.29
C CYS A 104 3.52 -11.29 -24.21
N ARG A 105 4.02 -12.39 -24.76
CA ARG A 105 3.51 -13.19 -25.86
C ARG A 105 2.22 -13.91 -25.48
N ASN A 106 1.33 -14.03 -26.47
CA ASN A 106 0.26 -15.01 -26.50
C ASN A 106 0.84 -16.42 -26.27
N ASN A 107 0.49 -17.05 -25.15
CA ASN A 107 0.43 -18.50 -25.05
C ASN A 107 -1.03 -18.89 -24.89
N ILE A 108 -1.57 -19.50 -25.94
CA ILE A 108 -2.83 -20.23 -25.92
C ILE A 108 -2.58 -21.47 -25.06
N ALA A 109 -3.11 -21.48 -23.84
CA ALA A 109 -3.30 -22.69 -23.05
C ALA A 109 -4.80 -22.95 -22.96
N THR A 110 -5.23 -23.97 -23.67
CA THR A 110 -6.58 -24.55 -23.62
C THR A 110 -6.86 -24.98 -22.19
N ILE A 111 -7.71 -24.24 -21.46
CA ILE A 111 -8.22 -24.70 -20.17
C ILE A 111 -9.50 -25.48 -20.46
N ASN A 112 -9.39 -26.81 -20.39
CA ASN A 112 -10.52 -27.71 -20.25
C ASN A 112 -11.21 -27.40 -18.91
N ILE A 113 -12.45 -26.94 -18.98
CA ILE A 113 -13.32 -26.88 -17.81
C ILE A 113 -13.95 -28.27 -17.67
N GLU A 114 -13.42 -29.09 -16.77
CA GLU A 114 -14.12 -30.26 -16.27
C GLU A 114 -15.33 -29.79 -15.45
N MET A 115 -16.52 -30.03 -15.98
CA MET A 115 -17.76 -29.96 -15.21
C MET A 115 -17.96 -31.29 -14.49
N SER A 116 -18.00 -31.28 -13.15
CA SER A 116 -18.46 -32.43 -12.39
C SER A 116 -19.99 -32.47 -12.35
N PRO A 117 -20.63 -33.64 -12.50
CA PRO A 117 -22.04 -33.79 -12.84
C PRO A 117 -22.92 -33.97 -11.59
N ASN A 118 -24.13 -33.39 -11.60
CA ASN A 118 -25.35 -34.05 -11.10
C ASN A 118 -26.60 -33.14 -11.23
N HIS A 119 -27.38 -33.38 -12.29
CA HIS A 119 -28.85 -33.54 -12.36
C HIS A 119 -29.50 -32.96 -13.63
N ALA A 120 -30.19 -33.88 -14.34
CA ALA A 120 -31.07 -33.80 -15.51
C ALA A 120 -30.50 -33.24 -16.84
N PRO A 121 -30.55 -34.01 -17.94
CA PRO A 121 -30.03 -33.59 -19.24
C PRO A 121 -30.91 -32.50 -19.83
N ILE A 122 -30.32 -31.33 -20.08
CA ILE A 122 -30.91 -30.34 -20.99
C ILE A 122 -30.64 -30.87 -22.40
N ASN A 123 -31.72 -31.06 -23.16
CA ASN A 123 -31.71 -31.48 -24.55
C ASN A 123 -30.69 -30.64 -25.35
N ASP A 124 -29.62 -31.28 -25.82
CA ASP A 124 -28.58 -30.66 -26.63
C ASP A 124 -29.15 -30.27 -28.00
N ASN A 125 -29.55 -29.01 -28.11
CA ASN A 125 -29.51 -28.25 -29.36
C ASN A 125 -29.19 -26.79 -28.98
N PRO A 126 -27.92 -26.33 -29.09
CA PRO A 126 -27.61 -24.93 -28.87
C PRO A 126 -28.11 -24.13 -30.06
N ILE A 127 -29.35 -23.62 -29.97
CA ILE A 127 -29.74 -22.47 -30.77
C ILE A 127 -28.86 -21.32 -30.27
N VAL A 128 -27.89 -20.90 -31.08
CA VAL A 128 -27.10 -19.69 -30.83
C VAL A 128 -28.07 -18.52 -30.90
N ALA A 129 -28.63 -18.13 -29.75
CA ALA A 129 -29.53 -17.00 -29.65
C ALA A 129 -28.76 -15.72 -30.02
N THR A 130 -29.19 -15.05 -31.09
CA THR A 130 -28.64 -13.75 -31.48
C THR A 130 -29.01 -12.70 -30.43
N THR A 131 -28.20 -11.65 -30.27
CA THR A 131 -28.48 -10.55 -29.31
C THR A 131 -29.88 -9.95 -29.51
N GLU A 132 -30.35 -9.80 -30.75
CA GLU A 132 -31.72 -9.35 -31.09
C GLU A 132 -32.83 -10.29 -30.57
N SER A 133 -32.59 -11.61 -30.58
CA SER A 133 -33.55 -12.60 -30.05
C SER A 133 -33.66 -12.55 -28.53
N ILE A 134 -32.57 -12.17 -27.84
CA ILE A 134 -32.53 -12.07 -26.37
C ILE A 134 -33.17 -10.75 -25.89
N GLU A 135 -32.96 -9.65 -26.61
CA GLU A 135 -33.54 -8.35 -26.26
C GLU A 135 -35.07 -8.38 -26.21
N SER A 136 -35.67 -9.13 -27.14
CA SER A 136 -37.12 -9.29 -27.31
C SER A 136 -37.74 -10.49 -26.58
N LYS A 137 -36.92 -11.31 -25.92
CA LYS A 137 -37.36 -12.57 -25.28
C LYS A 137 -38.33 -12.32 -24.12
N VAL A 138 -39.46 -13.02 -24.18
CA VAL A 138 -40.45 -13.09 -23.11
C VAL A 138 -40.45 -14.51 -22.55
N TYR A 139 -40.19 -14.64 -21.26
CA TYR A 139 -40.21 -15.92 -20.56
C TYR A 139 -41.68 -16.32 -20.35
N LEU A 140 -42.15 -17.34 -21.06
CA LEU A 140 -43.54 -17.81 -20.99
C LEU A 140 -43.72 -18.77 -19.81
N GLU A 141 -44.88 -18.71 -19.15
CA GLU A 141 -45.22 -19.64 -18.08
C GLU A 141 -45.57 -21.01 -18.71
N PRO A 142 -45.14 -22.15 -18.12
CA PRO A 142 -45.75 -23.43 -18.44
C PRO A 142 -47.23 -23.41 -18.02
N GLU A 143 -48.10 -23.99 -18.85
CA GLU A 143 -49.53 -24.12 -18.55
C GLU A 143 -49.72 -24.80 -17.18
N THR A 144 -50.52 -24.16 -16.33
CA THR A 144 -50.75 -24.53 -14.94
C THR A 144 -51.25 -25.97 -14.77
N LEU A 145 -50.64 -26.71 -13.85
CA LEU A 145 -51.33 -27.80 -13.13
C LEU A 145 -51.91 -27.23 -11.82
N PRO A 146 -53.14 -27.61 -11.44
CA PRO A 146 -53.80 -27.09 -10.24
C PRO A 146 -53.18 -27.74 -9.00
N SER A 147 -52.75 -26.95 -8.01
CA SER A 147 -52.37 -27.51 -6.72
C SER A 147 -53.47 -27.27 -5.69
N ALA A 148 -54.11 -28.38 -5.33
CA ALA A 148 -55.14 -28.53 -4.32
C ALA A 148 -54.87 -27.76 -3.02
N GLN A 149 -55.94 -27.23 -2.42
CA GLN A 149 -55.95 -26.86 -1.02
C GLN A 149 -55.71 -28.11 -0.17
N LEU A 150 -54.45 -28.36 0.21
CA LEU A 150 -54.11 -29.27 1.30
C LEU A 150 -54.45 -28.55 2.61
N ASN A 151 -55.66 -28.80 3.09
CA ASN A 151 -56.11 -28.42 4.43
C ASN A 151 -55.21 -29.10 5.48
N ASN A 152 -54.39 -28.30 6.19
CA ASN A 152 -54.39 -28.23 7.67
C ASN A 152 -53.22 -27.43 8.29
N CYS A 153 -52.25 -26.88 7.53
CA CYS A 153 -51.16 -26.04 8.08
C CYS A 153 -50.66 -24.96 7.10
N ASN A 154 -51.45 -23.91 6.86
CA ASN A 154 -50.99 -22.77 6.05
C ASN A 154 -50.03 -21.86 6.86
N LEU A 155 -48.75 -21.80 6.48
CA LEU A 155 -47.76 -20.95 7.15
C LEU A 155 -48.15 -19.47 7.11
N PHE A 156 -48.73 -18.99 6.01
CA PHE A 156 -49.12 -17.59 5.83
C PHE A 156 -50.13 -17.16 6.90
N GLU A 157 -51.18 -17.95 7.08
CA GLU A 157 -52.24 -17.69 8.07
C GLU A 157 -51.74 -17.81 9.51
N SER A 158 -50.75 -18.67 9.74
CA SER A 158 -50.11 -18.83 11.05
C SER A 158 -49.26 -17.61 11.45
N LEU A 159 -48.67 -16.92 10.47
CA LEU A 159 -47.75 -15.80 10.69
C LEU A 159 -48.43 -14.44 10.69
N PHE A 160 -49.47 -14.25 9.88
CA PHE A 160 -50.04 -12.93 9.62
C PHE A 160 -51.53 -12.82 9.99
N ASP A 161 -51.91 -11.63 10.47
CA ASP A 161 -53.30 -11.18 10.54
C ASP A 161 -53.48 -10.07 9.51
N VAL A 162 -53.85 -10.46 8.29
CA VAL A 162 -54.01 -9.55 7.14
C VAL A 162 -55.09 -8.50 7.40
N LYS A 163 -56.16 -8.84 8.13
CA LYS A 163 -57.24 -7.89 8.45
C LYS A 163 -56.74 -6.76 9.33
N ARG A 164 -55.85 -7.06 10.27
CA ARG A 164 -55.23 -6.07 11.16
C ARG A 164 -53.93 -5.47 10.61
N GLY A 165 -53.37 -6.06 9.55
CA GLY A 165 -52.07 -5.69 9.00
C GLY A 165 -50.89 -5.97 9.93
N THR A 166 -51.02 -6.97 10.82
CA THR A 166 -50.07 -7.27 11.90
C THR A 166 -49.52 -8.70 11.82
N ILE A 167 -48.52 -9.00 12.66
CA ILE A 167 -47.99 -10.36 12.87
C ILE A 167 -48.76 -11.07 13.99
N ARG A 168 -48.94 -12.39 13.86
CA ARG A 168 -49.44 -13.25 14.94
C ARG A 168 -48.27 -13.69 15.81
N THR A 169 -48.33 -13.39 17.10
CA THR A 169 -47.20 -13.66 18.01
C THR A 169 -47.25 -15.00 18.72
N LYS A 170 -48.44 -15.64 18.81
CA LYS A 170 -48.66 -16.86 19.60
C LYS A 170 -47.95 -18.11 19.06
N ASN A 171 -47.78 -18.22 17.75
CA ASN A 171 -47.28 -19.44 17.08
C ASN A 171 -45.90 -19.25 16.45
N LEU A 172 -45.17 -18.21 16.84
CA LEU A 172 -43.84 -17.95 16.28
C LEU A 172 -42.83 -18.94 16.85
N ARG A 173 -42.07 -19.57 15.96
CA ARG A 173 -40.96 -20.45 16.33
C ARG A 173 -39.79 -19.60 16.79
N SER A 174 -38.97 -20.19 17.67
CA SER A 174 -37.83 -19.54 18.31
C SER A 174 -36.65 -20.49 18.41
N LEU A 175 -35.48 -19.94 18.74
CA LEU A 175 -34.22 -20.68 18.76
C LEU A 175 -34.13 -21.73 19.89
N GLY A 176 -35.08 -21.76 20.83
CA GLY A 176 -34.95 -22.60 22.04
C GLY A 176 -33.85 -22.04 22.94
N SER A 177 -32.76 -22.80 23.14
CA SER A 177 -31.52 -22.24 23.71
C SER A 177 -30.90 -21.23 22.75
N ASN A 178 -30.31 -20.19 23.30
CA ASN A 178 -29.57 -19.19 22.54
C ASN A 178 -28.05 -19.31 22.66
N GLU A 179 -27.55 -20.35 23.33
CA GLU A 179 -26.13 -20.62 23.54
C GLU A 179 -25.65 -21.70 22.55
N PHE A 180 -24.61 -21.36 21.80
CA PHE A 180 -24.02 -22.18 20.75
C PHE A 180 -22.50 -22.22 20.95
N VAL A 181 -21.84 -23.23 20.37
CA VAL A 181 -20.38 -23.35 20.34
C VAL A 181 -19.92 -23.46 18.89
N GLU A 182 -19.06 -22.54 18.46
CA GLU A 182 -18.48 -22.59 17.10
C GLU A 182 -17.06 -23.17 17.19
N THR A 183 -16.78 -24.21 16.40
CA THR A 183 -15.44 -24.79 16.26
C THR A 183 -14.79 -24.27 14.98
N PHE A 184 -13.49 -24.00 14.97
CA PHE A 184 -12.80 -23.54 13.76
C PHE A 184 -11.33 -23.94 13.74
N ASP A 185 -10.69 -23.84 12.58
CA ASP A 185 -9.25 -23.98 12.42
C ASP A 185 -8.55 -22.73 12.99
N ARG A 186 -8.10 -22.84 14.23
CA ARG A 186 -7.48 -21.75 14.96
C ARG A 186 -6.07 -21.46 14.46
N ASN A 187 -5.39 -22.47 13.94
CA ASN A 187 -4.06 -22.35 13.37
C ASN A 187 -4.07 -21.51 12.09
N LYS A 188 -4.99 -21.81 11.16
CA LYS A 188 -5.23 -20.97 9.96
C LYS A 188 -5.63 -19.55 10.34
N LEU A 189 -6.47 -19.37 11.37
CA LEU A 189 -6.86 -18.04 11.83
C LEU A 189 -5.65 -17.24 12.37
N ALA A 190 -4.78 -17.89 13.15
CA ALA A 190 -3.55 -17.26 13.65
C ALA A 190 -2.64 -16.82 12.50
N PHE A 191 -2.43 -17.69 11.52
CA PHE A 191 -1.64 -17.38 10.33
C PHE A 191 -2.23 -16.20 9.55
N ILE A 192 -3.54 -16.22 9.29
CA ILE A 192 -4.26 -15.13 8.62
C ILE A 192 -4.05 -13.81 9.37
N LEU A 193 -4.17 -13.81 10.71
CA LEU A 193 -4.00 -12.60 11.52
C LEU A 193 -2.57 -12.07 11.49
N ASN A 194 -1.57 -12.95 11.47
CA ASN A 194 -0.16 -12.57 11.33
C ASN A 194 0.16 -12.01 9.94
N ASN A 195 -0.66 -12.30 8.93
CA ASN A 195 -0.49 -11.88 7.53
C ASN A 195 -1.65 -11.00 7.04
N ILE A 196 -2.36 -10.33 7.95
CA ILE A 196 -3.68 -9.75 7.68
C ILE A 196 -3.68 -8.70 6.55
N GLU A 197 -2.61 -7.93 6.40
CA GLU A 197 -2.52 -6.91 5.35
C GLU A 197 -2.40 -7.54 3.94
N ALA A 198 -1.64 -8.62 3.80
CA ALA A 198 -1.57 -9.37 2.54
C ALA A 198 -2.89 -10.09 2.24
N VAL A 199 -3.51 -10.69 3.27
CA VAL A 199 -4.80 -11.40 3.13
C VAL A 199 -5.93 -10.43 2.75
N LYS A 200 -5.97 -9.23 3.35
CA LYS A 200 -6.95 -8.18 3.01
C LYS A 200 -6.89 -7.78 1.54
N ALA A 201 -5.71 -7.83 0.91
CA ALA A 201 -5.57 -7.51 -0.52
C ALA A 201 -6.34 -8.51 -1.42
N LYS A 202 -6.65 -9.71 -0.94
CA LYS A 202 -7.46 -10.72 -1.65
C LYS A 202 -8.96 -10.62 -1.36
N TYR A 203 -9.39 -9.72 -0.48
CA TYR A 203 -10.81 -9.57 -0.18
C TYR A 203 -11.57 -9.04 -1.41
N ARG A 204 -12.81 -9.49 -1.56
CA ARG A 204 -13.68 -8.94 -2.59
C ARG A 204 -13.85 -7.41 -2.41
N PRO A 205 -14.07 -6.65 -3.50
CA PRO A 205 -14.38 -5.23 -3.41
C PRO A 205 -15.55 -4.96 -2.46
N ASN A 206 -15.40 -3.96 -1.59
CA ASN A 206 -16.37 -3.61 -0.55
C ASN A 206 -16.66 -4.72 0.49
N ALA A 207 -15.70 -5.63 0.73
CA ALA A 207 -15.79 -6.56 1.86
C ALA A 207 -16.07 -5.79 3.16
N ARG A 208 -17.07 -6.25 3.91
CA ARG A 208 -17.43 -5.70 5.21
C ARG A 208 -16.94 -6.65 6.27
N ASP A 209 -16.08 -6.14 7.14
CA ASP A 209 -15.68 -6.84 8.34
C ASP A 209 -16.57 -6.37 9.50
N GLY A 210 -17.64 -7.12 9.77
CA GLY A 210 -18.61 -6.79 10.82
C GLY A 210 -18.12 -7.16 12.23
N LEU A 211 -16.99 -7.86 12.31
CA LEU A 211 -16.33 -8.35 13.51
C LEU A 211 -14.83 -8.15 13.33
N SER A 212 -14.15 -7.60 14.34
CA SER A 212 -12.69 -7.59 14.33
C SER A 212 -12.18 -9.03 14.52
N ILE A 213 -11.50 -9.57 13.50
CA ILE A 213 -11.11 -10.99 13.44
C ILE A 213 -10.19 -11.39 14.62
N ASP A 214 -9.33 -10.48 15.07
CA ASP A 214 -8.50 -10.64 16.27
C ASP A 214 -9.35 -10.89 17.54
N THR A 215 -10.50 -10.23 17.66
CA THR A 215 -11.41 -10.35 18.79
C THR A 215 -12.05 -11.74 18.83
N TYR A 216 -12.32 -12.33 17.66
CA TYR A 216 -12.78 -13.71 17.55
C TYR A 216 -11.70 -14.70 18.03
N TYR A 217 -10.47 -14.56 17.52
CA TYR A 217 -9.34 -15.40 17.92
C TYR A 217 -9.05 -15.30 19.43
N LEU A 218 -9.02 -14.09 19.98
CA LEU A 218 -8.70 -13.83 21.38
C LEU A 218 -9.83 -14.17 22.37
N ALA A 219 -11.05 -14.35 21.89
CA ALA A 219 -12.16 -14.84 22.69
C ALA A 219 -12.32 -16.36 22.62
N SER A 220 -11.69 -17.01 21.63
CA SER A 220 -11.68 -18.46 21.49
C SER A 220 -10.78 -19.13 22.53
N CYS A 221 -11.18 -20.33 22.94
CA CYS A 221 -10.37 -21.26 23.70
C CYS A 221 -9.73 -22.27 22.73
N PRO A 222 -8.41 -22.54 22.82
CA PRO A 222 -7.80 -23.61 22.03
C PRO A 222 -8.26 -24.99 22.52
N THR A 223 -8.40 -25.93 21.59
CA THR A 223 -8.71 -27.34 21.87
C THR A 223 -7.70 -28.27 21.17
N ASN A 224 -7.77 -29.57 21.45
CA ASN A 224 -6.83 -30.55 20.91
C ASN A 224 -6.82 -30.55 19.36
N GLY A 225 -5.62 -30.62 18.78
CA GLY A 225 -5.44 -30.70 17.32
C GLY A 225 -5.52 -29.36 16.58
N GLY A 226 -5.13 -28.25 17.22
CA GLY A 226 -5.03 -26.93 16.57
C GLY A 226 -6.38 -26.24 16.30
N LYS A 227 -7.46 -26.76 16.86
CA LYS A 227 -8.81 -26.19 16.75
C LYS A 227 -9.05 -25.12 17.81
N GLY A 228 -9.97 -24.23 17.52
CA GLY A 228 -10.48 -23.24 18.46
C GLY A 228 -11.97 -23.42 18.66
N GLU A 229 -12.44 -23.17 19.87
CA GLU A 229 -13.85 -23.13 20.22
C GLU A 229 -14.21 -21.77 20.78
N ILE A 230 -15.41 -21.30 20.46
CA ILE A 230 -15.94 -20.05 21.00
C ILE A 230 -17.41 -20.18 21.34
N ASN A 231 -17.77 -19.72 22.53
CA ASN A 231 -19.16 -19.67 22.97
C ASN A 231 -19.84 -18.45 22.35
N VAL A 232 -20.96 -18.70 21.68
CA VAL A 232 -21.72 -17.70 20.95
C VAL A 232 -23.14 -17.65 21.48
N GLN A 233 -23.58 -16.44 21.82
CA GLN A 233 -24.97 -16.20 22.20
C GLN A 233 -25.70 -15.46 21.08
N TYR A 234 -26.85 -15.98 20.67
CA TYR A 234 -27.68 -15.38 19.62
C TYR A 234 -28.91 -14.68 20.22
N ILE A 235 -29.13 -13.42 19.86
CA ILE A 235 -30.30 -12.66 20.33
C ILE A 235 -31.11 -12.13 19.17
N GLN A 236 -32.42 -12.10 19.35
CA GLN A 236 -33.32 -11.41 18.44
C GLN A 236 -33.58 -10.00 19.00
N ASN A 237 -33.44 -8.97 18.18
CA ASN A 237 -33.63 -7.60 18.66
C ASN A 237 -35.12 -7.32 18.96
N HIS A 238 -35.52 -7.52 20.22
CA HIS A 238 -36.89 -7.32 20.69
C HIS A 238 -37.35 -5.86 20.67
N ALA A 239 -36.42 -4.88 20.67
CA ALA A 239 -36.75 -3.46 20.61
C ALA A 239 -37.26 -3.03 19.23
N LYS A 240 -36.87 -3.75 18.17
CA LYS A 240 -37.49 -3.65 16.85
C LYS A 240 -38.69 -4.60 16.87
N LYS A 241 -39.91 -4.08 17.01
CA LYS A 241 -41.19 -4.82 17.05
C LYS A 241 -41.41 -5.88 15.93
N LEU A 242 -40.52 -5.95 14.94
CA LEU A 242 -40.61 -6.71 13.70
C LEU A 242 -39.96 -8.11 13.73
N LYS A 243 -39.37 -8.54 14.86
CA LYS A 243 -38.85 -9.92 15.09
C LYS A 243 -38.05 -10.53 13.91
N GLY A 244 -37.01 -9.81 13.45
CA GLY A 244 -36.12 -10.28 12.37
C GLY A 244 -35.16 -11.40 12.80
N ARG A 245 -34.07 -11.61 12.07
CA ARG A 245 -33.10 -12.70 12.38
C ARG A 245 -32.45 -12.60 13.76
N TYR A 246 -32.05 -13.76 14.28
CA TYR A 246 -31.12 -13.89 15.40
C TYR A 246 -29.73 -13.42 15.01
N LEU A 247 -29.13 -12.56 15.84
CA LEU A 247 -27.81 -11.98 15.65
C LEU A 247 -26.90 -12.35 16.81
N ALA A 248 -25.64 -12.66 16.51
CA ALA A 248 -24.64 -12.93 17.54
C ALA A 248 -24.39 -11.68 18.41
N VAL A 249 -24.36 -11.86 19.73
CA VAL A 249 -24.04 -10.81 20.70
C VAL A 249 -22.61 -10.31 20.46
N LYS A 250 -22.43 -8.98 20.46
CA LYS A 250 -21.14 -8.31 20.18
C LYS A 250 -20.55 -8.66 18.80
N SER A 251 -21.35 -9.18 17.87
CA SER A 251 -20.90 -9.72 16.58
C SER A 251 -19.92 -10.91 16.70
N LEU A 252 -19.78 -11.52 17.88
CA LEU A 252 -18.77 -12.53 18.16
C LEU A 252 -19.18 -13.91 17.61
N SER A 253 -19.10 -14.08 16.30
CA SER A 253 -19.54 -15.28 15.56
C SER A 253 -19.00 -15.27 14.13
N GLY A 254 -18.83 -16.44 13.53
CA GLY A 254 -18.68 -16.61 12.08
C GLY A 254 -19.79 -15.92 11.26
N GLN A 255 -20.97 -15.66 11.84
CA GLN A 255 -22.06 -14.90 11.22
C GLN A 255 -21.60 -13.51 10.71
N ALA A 256 -20.80 -12.78 11.49
CA ALA A 256 -20.38 -11.41 11.19
C ALA A 256 -18.97 -11.29 10.58
N MET A 257 -18.25 -12.42 10.50
CA MET A 257 -16.91 -12.51 9.97
C MET A 257 -16.88 -12.27 8.46
N VAL A 258 -15.82 -11.61 7.97
CA VAL A 258 -15.57 -11.49 6.54
C VAL A 258 -15.54 -12.87 5.86
N ARG A 259 -16.21 -12.98 4.72
CA ARG A 259 -16.49 -14.28 4.05
C ARG A 259 -15.21 -15.05 3.74
N GLU A 260 -14.18 -14.38 3.27
CA GLU A 260 -12.92 -14.97 2.81
C GLU A 260 -12.24 -15.72 3.96
N VAL A 261 -12.14 -15.08 5.14
CA VAL A 261 -11.60 -15.71 6.35
C VAL A 261 -12.54 -16.79 6.87
N ARG A 262 -13.85 -16.51 6.95
CA ARG A 262 -14.87 -17.48 7.36
C ARG A 262 -14.79 -18.76 6.53
N GLN A 263 -14.76 -18.63 5.21
CA GLN A 263 -14.70 -19.78 4.31
C GLN A 263 -13.39 -20.54 4.40
N THR A 264 -12.34 -19.95 4.96
CA THR A 264 -11.03 -20.59 5.12
C THR A 264 -10.92 -21.38 6.42
N ILE A 265 -11.41 -20.82 7.54
CA ILE A 265 -11.23 -21.43 8.87
C ILE A 265 -12.30 -22.47 9.22
N PHE A 266 -13.44 -22.44 8.54
CA PHE A 266 -14.52 -23.42 8.73
C PHE A 266 -14.53 -24.51 7.66
N ASP A 267 -13.69 -24.40 6.63
CA ASP A 267 -13.56 -25.42 5.60
C ASP A 267 -13.16 -26.77 6.21
N GLY A 268 -13.77 -27.84 5.72
CA GLY A 268 -13.61 -29.19 6.26
C GLY A 268 -14.33 -29.47 7.60
N LEU A 269 -14.83 -28.45 8.31
CA LEU A 269 -15.51 -28.59 9.61
C LEU A 269 -17.03 -28.51 9.51
N TYR A 270 -17.55 -27.77 8.53
CA TYR A 270 -18.99 -27.50 8.38
C TYR A 270 -19.49 -27.80 6.96
N VAL A 271 -20.82 -27.86 6.83
CA VAL A 271 -21.58 -27.82 5.58
C VAL A 271 -22.49 -26.58 5.62
N ASP A 272 -22.37 -25.68 4.64
CA ASP A 272 -23.15 -24.43 4.57
C ASP A 272 -24.47 -24.67 3.79
N LEU A 273 -25.57 -24.85 4.53
CA LEU A 273 -26.90 -25.08 3.97
C LEU A 273 -27.65 -23.74 3.83
N ASP A 274 -28.10 -23.43 2.62
CA ASP A 274 -28.66 -22.11 2.28
C ASP A 274 -30.01 -22.20 1.57
N MET A 275 -30.85 -21.18 1.73
CA MET A 275 -32.13 -21.06 1.04
C MET A 275 -31.98 -20.38 -0.34
N ASP A 276 -32.36 -21.10 -1.38
CA ASP A 276 -32.21 -20.62 -2.75
C ASP A 276 -33.14 -19.45 -3.05
N ASN A 277 -32.54 -18.31 -3.41
CA ASN A 277 -33.26 -17.11 -3.85
C ASN A 277 -34.38 -16.70 -2.85
N CYS A 278 -34.08 -16.85 -1.55
CA CYS A 278 -35.04 -16.81 -0.44
C CYS A 278 -36.05 -15.65 -0.52
N HIS A 279 -35.56 -14.41 -0.53
CA HIS A 279 -36.41 -13.22 -0.49
C HIS A 279 -37.34 -13.04 -1.72
N PRO A 280 -36.89 -13.24 -2.98
CA PRO A 280 -37.79 -13.27 -4.13
C PRO A 280 -38.86 -14.38 -4.05
N VAL A 281 -38.50 -15.60 -3.62
CA VAL A 281 -39.46 -16.71 -3.43
C VAL A 281 -40.52 -16.32 -2.38
N ILE A 282 -40.09 -15.74 -1.26
CA ILE A 282 -41.00 -15.22 -0.21
C ILE A 282 -41.93 -14.15 -0.79
N GLN A 283 -41.44 -13.21 -1.61
CA GLN A 283 -42.28 -12.17 -2.19
C GLN A 283 -43.34 -12.73 -3.15
N VAL A 284 -42.99 -13.70 -4.00
CA VAL A 284 -43.97 -14.40 -4.86
C VAL A 284 -45.02 -15.09 -4.01
N TRP A 285 -44.59 -15.80 -2.96
CA TRP A 285 -45.48 -16.47 -2.02
C TRP A 285 -46.43 -15.52 -1.29
N LEU A 286 -45.93 -14.38 -0.81
CA LEU A 286 -46.75 -13.31 -0.20
C LEU A 286 -47.76 -12.75 -1.20
N CYS A 287 -47.31 -12.46 -2.43
CA CYS A 287 -48.16 -11.93 -3.49
C CYS A 287 -49.29 -12.91 -3.85
N ARG A 288 -48.99 -14.21 -3.97
CA ARG A 288 -50.00 -15.26 -4.24
C ARG A 288 -51.05 -15.31 -3.14
N ASN A 289 -50.64 -15.35 -1.88
CA ASN A 289 -51.56 -15.42 -0.73
C ASN A 289 -52.39 -14.13 -0.54
N LEU A 290 -51.89 -12.99 -1.02
CA LEU A 290 -52.58 -11.69 -0.94
C LEU A 290 -53.33 -11.31 -2.22
N ASN A 291 -53.33 -12.17 -3.24
CA ASN A 291 -53.88 -11.90 -4.57
C ASN A 291 -53.31 -10.60 -5.20
N ILE A 292 -52.00 -10.40 -5.08
CA ILE A 292 -51.26 -9.28 -5.68
C ILE A 292 -50.61 -9.75 -6.99
N PRO A 293 -50.90 -9.13 -8.16
CA PRO A 293 -50.28 -9.51 -9.42
C PRO A 293 -48.75 -9.34 -9.39
N CYS A 294 -48.02 -10.41 -9.70
CA CYS A 294 -46.56 -10.44 -9.61
C CYS A 294 -45.85 -11.17 -10.76
N LYS A 295 -46.45 -11.17 -11.97
CA LYS A 295 -45.99 -11.89 -13.18
C LYS A 295 -44.46 -11.90 -13.37
N PHE A 296 -43.83 -10.72 -13.51
CA PHE A 296 -42.39 -10.64 -13.80
C PHE A 296 -41.51 -11.09 -12.63
N LEU A 297 -41.98 -10.92 -11.39
CA LEU A 297 -41.30 -11.43 -10.20
C LEU A 297 -41.34 -12.96 -10.18
N LYS A 298 -42.50 -13.55 -10.50
CA LYS A 298 -42.66 -15.00 -10.64
C LYS A 298 -41.76 -15.56 -11.75
N GLN A 299 -41.77 -14.95 -12.93
CA GLN A 299 -40.88 -15.33 -14.04
C GLN A 299 -39.39 -15.27 -13.64
N TYR A 300 -38.97 -14.26 -12.87
CA TYR A 300 -37.61 -14.21 -12.34
C TYR A 300 -37.30 -15.38 -11.41
N VAL A 301 -38.24 -15.78 -10.55
CA VAL A 301 -38.06 -16.93 -9.65
C VAL A 301 -37.97 -18.24 -10.46
N ASP A 302 -38.87 -18.44 -11.43
CA ASP A 302 -38.95 -19.67 -12.22
C ASP A 302 -37.77 -19.83 -13.20
N HIS A 303 -37.32 -18.73 -13.84
CA HIS A 303 -36.31 -18.73 -14.91
C HIS A 303 -35.01 -18.01 -14.53
N ARG A 304 -34.68 -17.96 -13.23
CA ARG A 304 -33.61 -17.11 -12.69
C ARG A 304 -32.27 -17.23 -13.43
N GLU A 305 -31.79 -18.46 -13.61
CA GLU A 305 -30.46 -18.70 -14.21
C GLU A 305 -30.47 -18.41 -15.72
N GLU A 306 -31.58 -18.65 -16.40
CA GLU A 306 -31.76 -18.31 -17.81
C GLU A 306 -31.74 -16.79 -18.02
N ILE A 307 -32.51 -16.06 -17.21
CA ILE A 307 -32.56 -14.59 -17.24
C ILE A 307 -31.19 -13.97 -16.96
N ILE A 308 -30.46 -14.49 -15.97
CA ILE A 308 -29.12 -13.97 -15.66
C ILE A 308 -28.16 -14.26 -16.81
N ARG A 309 -28.20 -15.47 -17.40
CA ARG A 309 -27.36 -15.83 -18.54
C ARG A 309 -27.62 -14.89 -19.73
N ASP A 310 -28.88 -14.68 -20.06
CA ASP A 310 -29.32 -13.81 -21.16
C ASP A 310 -28.84 -12.36 -20.95
N LEU A 311 -28.90 -11.85 -19.72
CA LEU A 311 -28.39 -10.52 -19.39
C LEU A 311 -26.86 -10.40 -19.44
N ILE A 312 -26.12 -11.47 -19.11
CA ILE A 312 -24.66 -11.52 -19.28
C ILE A 312 -24.29 -11.47 -20.76
N ILE A 313 -25.03 -12.20 -21.62
CA ILE A 313 -24.83 -12.16 -23.08
C ILE A 313 -25.06 -10.74 -23.61
N LEU A 314 -26.09 -10.04 -23.13
CA LEU A 314 -26.37 -8.65 -23.52
C LEU A 314 -25.35 -7.63 -22.98
N ASN A 315 -24.65 -7.94 -21.88
CA ASN A 315 -23.70 -7.02 -21.25
C ASN A 315 -22.36 -7.73 -20.99
N PRO A 316 -21.55 -7.97 -22.04
CA PRO A 316 -20.24 -8.61 -21.91
C PRO A 316 -19.33 -7.81 -20.97
N GLY A 317 -18.98 -8.38 -19.81
CA GLY A 317 -18.18 -7.72 -18.77
C GLY A 317 -18.85 -7.68 -17.40
N LEU A 318 -20.16 -7.93 -17.31
CA LEU A 318 -20.88 -8.11 -16.04
C LEU A 318 -20.97 -9.59 -15.65
N THR A 319 -20.93 -9.85 -14.35
CA THR A 319 -20.95 -11.22 -13.81
C THR A 319 -22.32 -11.61 -13.27
N ARG A 320 -22.52 -12.92 -13.03
CA ARG A 320 -23.72 -13.44 -12.32
C ARG A 320 -23.96 -12.73 -10.98
N GLU A 321 -22.91 -12.39 -10.23
CA GLU A 321 -23.05 -11.69 -8.95
C GLU A 321 -23.52 -10.24 -9.11
N ASP A 322 -23.17 -9.57 -10.21
CA ASP A 322 -23.63 -8.21 -10.49
C ASP A 322 -25.14 -8.20 -10.79
N PHE A 323 -25.61 -9.17 -11.60
CA PHE A 323 -27.05 -9.31 -11.88
C PHE A 323 -27.84 -9.77 -10.65
N LYS A 324 -27.27 -10.62 -9.79
CA LYS A 324 -27.88 -10.93 -8.47
C LYS A 324 -28.09 -9.67 -7.63
N LYS A 325 -27.07 -8.81 -7.52
CA LYS A 325 -27.17 -7.54 -6.80
C LYS A 325 -28.16 -6.59 -7.45
N LEU A 326 -28.25 -6.58 -8.78
CA LEU A 326 -29.22 -5.80 -9.53
C LEU A 326 -30.66 -6.15 -9.13
N PHE A 327 -31.07 -7.42 -9.28
CA PHE A 327 -32.44 -7.84 -8.97
C PHE A 327 -32.80 -7.62 -7.50
N LEU A 328 -31.85 -7.88 -6.59
CA LEU A 328 -32.03 -7.60 -5.16
C LEU A 328 -32.26 -6.10 -4.90
N SER A 329 -31.50 -5.22 -5.57
CA SER A 329 -31.63 -3.77 -5.40
C SER A 329 -32.96 -3.23 -5.93
N ILE A 330 -33.46 -3.78 -7.04
CA ILE A 330 -34.76 -3.44 -7.62
C ILE A 330 -35.89 -3.83 -6.65
N ASN A 331 -35.81 -5.03 -6.07
CA ASN A 331 -36.82 -5.54 -5.13
C ASN A 331 -36.97 -4.64 -3.90
N TYR A 332 -35.91 -3.93 -3.50
CA TYR A 332 -35.93 -2.99 -2.37
C TYR A 332 -35.87 -1.52 -2.77
N GLY A 333 -36.10 -1.19 -4.03
CA GLY A 333 -36.32 0.20 -4.47
C GLY A 333 -35.06 1.05 -4.63
N ASN A 334 -33.88 0.44 -4.78
CA ASN A 334 -32.67 1.15 -5.20
C ASN A 334 -32.51 1.03 -6.73
N SER A 335 -32.61 2.17 -7.43
CA SER A 335 -32.57 2.23 -8.89
C SER A 335 -31.17 2.47 -9.48
N ASN A 336 -30.14 2.70 -8.66
CA ASN A 336 -28.81 3.04 -9.16
C ASN A 336 -28.19 1.90 -9.97
N ASN A 337 -28.27 0.66 -9.47
CA ASN A 337 -27.74 -0.51 -10.19
C ASN A 337 -28.49 -0.75 -11.50
N TYR A 338 -29.80 -0.50 -11.53
CA TYR A 338 -30.60 -0.61 -12.75
C TYR A 338 -30.20 0.44 -13.79
N LYS A 339 -29.96 1.68 -13.36
CA LYS A 339 -29.52 2.77 -14.24
C LYS A 339 -28.13 2.48 -14.85
N ALA A 340 -27.27 1.79 -14.11
CA ALA A 340 -25.91 1.46 -14.53
C ALA A 340 -25.83 0.34 -15.59
N ILE A 341 -26.89 -0.44 -15.80
CA ILE A 341 -26.92 -1.44 -16.87
C ILE A 341 -27.11 -0.73 -18.21
N GLU A 342 -26.24 -0.98 -19.18
CA GLU A 342 -26.35 -0.38 -20.51
C GLU A 342 -27.46 -1.05 -21.32
N ASN A 343 -27.31 -2.35 -21.63
CA ASN A 343 -28.24 -3.11 -22.45
C ASN A 343 -29.29 -3.81 -21.59
N LYS A 344 -30.54 -3.36 -21.68
CA LYS A 344 -31.66 -3.86 -20.88
C LYS A 344 -32.65 -4.63 -21.76
N SER A 345 -32.86 -5.91 -21.45
CA SER A 345 -33.92 -6.71 -22.08
C SER A 345 -35.33 -6.15 -21.78
N VAL A 346 -36.31 -6.50 -22.61
CA VAL A 346 -37.74 -6.18 -22.38
C VAL A 346 -38.20 -6.69 -21.01
N PHE A 347 -37.74 -7.89 -20.63
CA PHE A 347 -38.00 -8.45 -19.31
C PHE A 347 -37.48 -7.55 -18.18
N LEU A 348 -36.21 -7.12 -18.23
CA LEU A 348 -35.60 -6.32 -17.15
C LEU A 348 -36.30 -4.96 -16.99
N LYS A 349 -36.69 -4.32 -18.09
CA LYS A 349 -37.48 -3.07 -18.07
C LYS A 349 -38.83 -3.30 -17.40
N SER A 350 -39.55 -4.32 -17.82
CA SER A 350 -40.87 -4.66 -17.27
C SER A 350 -40.82 -5.06 -15.79
N TYR A 351 -39.80 -5.82 -15.41
CA TYR A 351 -39.52 -6.20 -14.03
C TYR A 351 -39.30 -4.97 -13.15
N TYR A 352 -38.44 -4.04 -13.60
CA TYR A 352 -38.17 -2.80 -12.87
C TYR A 352 -39.43 -1.95 -12.69
N GLU A 353 -40.17 -1.69 -13.78
CA GLU A 353 -41.40 -0.88 -13.78
C GLU A 353 -42.46 -1.44 -12.85
N LYS A 354 -42.70 -2.75 -12.88
CA LYS A 354 -43.75 -3.39 -12.05
C LYS A 354 -43.33 -3.62 -10.60
N SER A 355 -42.03 -3.66 -10.30
CA SER A 355 -41.53 -3.89 -8.93
C SER A 355 -42.00 -2.84 -7.92
N GLY A 356 -42.26 -1.60 -8.36
CA GLY A 356 -42.73 -0.51 -7.51
C GLY A 356 -44.13 -0.77 -6.95
N GLY A 357 -45.06 -1.22 -7.80
CA GLY A 357 -46.44 -1.52 -7.42
C GLY A 357 -46.54 -2.67 -6.42
N ILE A 358 -45.73 -3.73 -6.60
CA ILE A 358 -45.66 -4.87 -5.67
C ILE A 358 -45.26 -4.40 -4.26
N LYS A 359 -44.23 -3.55 -4.15
CA LYS A 359 -43.77 -3.01 -2.86
C LYS A 359 -44.86 -2.22 -2.13
N ALA A 360 -45.57 -1.36 -2.85
CA ALA A 360 -46.65 -0.55 -2.30
C ALA A 360 -47.79 -1.45 -1.80
N ALA A 361 -48.26 -2.37 -2.64
CA ALA A 361 -49.34 -3.29 -2.31
C ALA A 361 -49.02 -4.17 -1.09
N LEU A 362 -47.79 -4.69 -0.98
CA LEU A 362 -47.36 -5.45 0.21
C LEU A 362 -47.34 -4.57 1.47
N CYS A 363 -46.83 -3.34 1.39
CA CYS A 363 -46.81 -2.42 2.53
C CYS A 363 -48.20 -1.97 2.98
N ASP A 364 -49.17 -1.92 2.07
CA ASP A 364 -50.55 -1.60 2.39
C ASP A 364 -51.24 -2.74 3.15
N LYS A 365 -50.86 -4.00 2.86
CA LYS A 365 -51.34 -5.18 3.59
C LYS A 365 -50.62 -5.39 4.93
N PHE A 366 -49.34 -4.99 5.03
CA PHE A 366 -48.51 -5.19 6.22
C PHE A 366 -48.15 -3.87 6.90
N THR A 367 -49.18 -3.16 7.38
CA THR A 367 -49.06 -1.82 7.97
C THR A 367 -48.11 -1.78 9.17
N VAL A 368 -48.06 -2.83 10.00
CA VAL A 368 -47.12 -2.88 11.14
C VAL A 368 -45.67 -2.75 10.69
N PHE A 369 -45.29 -3.38 9.58
CA PHE A 369 -43.94 -3.31 9.05
C PHE A 369 -43.69 -1.95 8.40
N ARG A 370 -44.64 -1.44 7.62
CA ARG A 370 -44.55 -0.11 7.00
C ARG A 370 -44.35 0.99 8.04
N ASP A 371 -45.24 1.05 9.03
CA ASP A 371 -45.31 2.15 9.99
C ASP A 371 -44.13 2.09 10.97
N THR A 372 -43.81 0.90 11.50
CA THR A 372 -42.63 0.72 12.36
C THR A 372 -41.33 1.02 11.60
N THR A 373 -41.22 0.63 10.32
CA THR A 373 -40.03 0.92 9.52
C THR A 373 -39.89 2.40 9.24
N ARG A 374 -41.00 3.10 8.94
CA ARG A 374 -41.02 4.55 8.79
C ARG A 374 -40.53 5.24 10.06
N GLU A 375 -41.07 4.88 11.22
CA GLU A 375 -40.63 5.41 12.52
C GLU A 375 -39.12 5.20 12.78
N ILE A 376 -38.60 3.99 12.53
CA ILE A 376 -37.18 3.68 12.69
C ILE A 376 -36.33 4.55 11.77
N ARG A 377 -36.75 4.72 10.51
CA ARG A 377 -35.99 5.49 9.52
C ARG A 377 -36.06 6.99 9.76
N ASP A 378 -37.19 7.50 10.24
CA ASP A 378 -37.33 8.91 10.62
C ASP A 378 -36.40 9.26 11.77
N LYS A 379 -36.30 8.37 12.78
CA LYS A 379 -35.31 8.50 13.87
C LYS A 379 -33.86 8.45 13.39
N GLN A 380 -33.59 7.78 12.26
CA GLN A 380 -32.25 7.72 11.63
C GLN A 380 -32.01 8.84 10.61
N ASN A 381 -32.94 9.79 10.46
CA ASN A 381 -32.92 10.84 9.45
C ASN A 381 -32.82 10.30 7.99
N LYS A 382 -33.42 9.13 7.71
CA LYS A 382 -33.42 8.43 6.42
C LYS A 382 -34.83 8.33 5.81
N ARG A 383 -35.47 9.49 5.58
CA ARG A 383 -36.89 9.59 5.18
C ARG A 383 -37.23 9.06 3.77
N TYR A 384 -36.25 8.63 2.99
CA TYR A 384 -36.44 8.03 1.66
C TYR A 384 -36.58 6.50 1.72
N ASN A 385 -37.17 5.88 0.70
CA ASN A 385 -37.22 4.43 0.48
C ASN A 385 -37.67 3.59 1.70
N TYR A 386 -38.65 4.07 2.47
CA TYR A 386 -39.15 3.33 3.62
C TYR A 386 -39.99 2.09 3.23
N LEU A 387 -40.66 2.13 2.06
CA LEU A 387 -41.41 0.97 1.53
C LEU A 387 -40.50 -0.21 1.20
N GLY A 388 -39.39 0.03 0.47
CA GLY A 388 -38.41 -1.03 0.18
C GLY A 388 -37.81 -1.62 1.46
N ALA A 389 -37.49 -0.78 2.45
CA ALA A 389 -37.03 -1.24 3.75
C ALA A 389 -38.09 -2.05 4.50
N ALA A 390 -39.37 -1.67 4.43
CA ALA A 390 -40.46 -2.40 5.08
C ALA A 390 -40.65 -3.79 4.47
N VAL A 391 -40.65 -3.90 3.13
CA VAL A 391 -40.68 -5.21 2.44
C VAL A 391 -39.48 -6.07 2.82
N SER A 392 -38.29 -5.47 2.94
CA SER A 392 -37.10 -6.20 3.42
C SER A 392 -37.28 -6.74 4.84
N HIS A 393 -37.92 -6.00 5.74
CA HIS A 393 -38.21 -6.48 7.09
C HIS A 393 -39.27 -7.59 7.12
N VAL A 394 -40.30 -7.52 6.27
CA VAL A 394 -41.29 -8.60 6.11
C VAL A 394 -40.60 -9.88 5.64
N CYS A 395 -39.75 -9.79 4.61
CA CYS A 395 -39.01 -10.94 4.09
C CYS A 395 -38.09 -11.53 5.16
N ALA A 396 -37.34 -10.70 5.89
CA ALA A 396 -36.44 -11.16 6.94
C ALA A 396 -37.18 -11.82 8.12
N PHE A 397 -38.42 -11.41 8.39
CA PHE A 397 -39.28 -12.05 9.40
C PHE A 397 -39.71 -13.45 8.94
N VAL A 398 -40.17 -13.60 7.70
CA VAL A 398 -40.56 -14.92 7.14
C VAL A 398 -39.34 -15.83 7.01
N GLU A 399 -38.22 -15.31 6.50
CA GLU A 399 -36.93 -16.00 6.42
C GLU A 399 -36.51 -16.54 7.79
N ASN A 400 -36.62 -15.74 8.85
CA ASN A 400 -36.34 -16.21 10.20
C ASN A 400 -37.25 -17.37 10.60
N GLN A 401 -38.54 -17.36 10.27
CA GLN A 401 -39.44 -18.46 10.61
C GLN A 401 -39.10 -19.74 9.83
N LEU A 402 -38.67 -19.64 8.58
CA LEU A 402 -38.15 -20.77 7.81
C LEU A 402 -36.86 -21.33 8.44
N LEU A 403 -35.93 -20.46 8.87
CA LEU A 403 -34.72 -20.89 9.60
C LEU A 403 -35.06 -21.59 10.92
N MET A 404 -36.12 -21.16 11.62
CA MET A 404 -36.56 -21.84 12.84
C MET A 404 -37.21 -23.20 12.56
N ILE A 405 -37.85 -23.38 11.39
CA ILE A 405 -38.31 -24.71 10.95
C ILE A 405 -37.11 -25.62 10.67
N ILE A 406 -36.07 -25.10 10.00
CA ILE A 406 -34.80 -25.83 9.80
C ILE A 406 -34.18 -26.19 11.17
N SER A 407 -34.15 -25.24 12.10
CA SER A 407 -33.66 -25.43 13.47
C SER A 407 -34.41 -26.55 14.21
N ASP A 408 -35.74 -26.53 14.19
CA ASP A 408 -36.57 -27.56 14.83
C ASP A 408 -36.31 -28.94 14.25
N HIS A 409 -36.20 -29.03 12.92
CA HIS A 409 -35.92 -30.27 12.23
C HIS A 409 -34.53 -30.83 12.58
N LEU A 410 -33.49 -29.98 12.52
CA LEU A 410 -32.13 -30.39 12.86
C LEU A 410 -32.02 -30.79 14.34
N ARG A 411 -32.65 -30.07 15.27
CA ARG A 411 -32.73 -30.49 16.67
C ARG A 411 -33.35 -31.88 16.83
N GLY A 412 -34.38 -32.19 16.05
CA GLY A 412 -35.01 -33.51 16.05
C GLY A 412 -34.11 -34.62 15.51
N LYS A 413 -33.20 -34.30 14.57
CA LYS A 413 -32.33 -35.27 13.89
C LYS A 413 -30.98 -35.48 14.59
N ILE A 414 -30.32 -34.40 14.99
CA ILE A 414 -28.95 -34.40 15.54
C ILE A 414 -28.89 -33.96 17.01
N GLY A 415 -30.03 -33.74 17.66
CA GLY A 415 -30.13 -33.48 19.09
C GLY A 415 -29.29 -32.27 19.54
N GLY A 416 -28.50 -32.45 20.60
CA GLY A 416 -27.65 -31.41 21.18
C GLY A 416 -26.57 -30.89 20.21
N LYS A 417 -26.14 -31.69 19.23
CA LYS A 417 -25.14 -31.30 18.23
C LYS A 417 -25.60 -30.16 17.32
N TYR A 418 -26.91 -29.92 17.25
CA TYR A 418 -27.45 -28.72 16.61
C TYR A 418 -26.83 -27.43 17.17
N TYR A 419 -26.56 -27.37 18.48
CA TYR A 419 -25.99 -26.17 19.12
C TYR A 419 -24.50 -25.96 18.81
N GLU A 420 -23.87 -26.85 18.05
CA GLU A 420 -22.53 -26.68 17.48
C GLU A 420 -22.57 -26.03 16.06
N SER A 421 -23.77 -25.67 15.58
CA SER A 421 -24.01 -25.02 14.28
C SER A 421 -23.80 -23.50 14.31
N ILE A 422 -23.62 -22.87 13.14
CA ILE A 422 -23.46 -21.41 13.00
C ILE A 422 -24.63 -20.83 12.22
N LEU A 423 -25.33 -19.85 12.79
CA LEU A 423 -26.45 -19.18 12.12
C LEU A 423 -25.93 -18.12 11.14
N CYS A 424 -25.86 -18.42 9.86
CA CYS A 424 -25.32 -17.54 8.83
C CYS A 424 -26.40 -16.87 7.99
N PHE A 425 -27.08 -15.88 8.57
CA PHE A 425 -28.09 -15.06 7.89
C PHE A 425 -29.22 -15.87 7.23
N ASP A 426 -29.15 -16.08 5.92
CA ASP A 426 -30.11 -16.81 5.06
C ASP A 426 -29.83 -18.33 5.00
N GLY A 427 -28.86 -18.81 5.79
CA GLY A 427 -28.52 -20.22 5.92
C GLY A 427 -28.04 -20.61 7.32
N ILE A 428 -27.59 -21.86 7.42
CA ILE A 428 -27.02 -22.45 8.62
C ILE A 428 -25.81 -23.32 8.24
N MET A 429 -24.69 -23.14 8.94
CA MET A 429 -23.55 -24.02 8.83
C MET A 429 -23.70 -25.14 9.85
N ILE A 430 -23.83 -26.37 9.37
CA ILE A 430 -24.06 -27.58 10.17
C ILE A 430 -22.73 -28.31 10.33
N PRO A 431 -22.37 -28.83 11.52
CA PRO A 431 -21.16 -29.65 11.67
C PRO A 431 -21.12 -30.76 10.64
N LYS A 432 -20.01 -30.89 9.91
CA LYS A 432 -19.92 -31.73 8.70
C LYS A 432 -20.29 -33.20 8.97
N ASN A 433 -19.90 -33.72 10.13
CA ASN A 433 -20.16 -35.10 10.53
C ASN A 433 -21.63 -35.37 10.88
N GLU A 434 -22.43 -34.33 11.07
CA GLU A 434 -23.84 -34.42 11.47
C GLU A 434 -24.80 -34.17 10.30
N PHE A 435 -24.27 -33.74 9.14
CA PHE A 435 -25.07 -33.42 7.96
C PHE A 435 -25.43 -34.66 7.13
N SER A 436 -26.67 -34.69 6.62
CA SER A 436 -27.15 -35.68 5.64
C SER A 436 -27.88 -34.99 4.50
N GLU A 437 -27.62 -35.40 3.27
CA GLU A 437 -28.32 -34.87 2.08
C GLU A 437 -29.84 -35.12 2.15
N LEU A 438 -30.28 -36.14 2.89
CA LEU A 438 -31.71 -36.42 3.10
C LEU A 438 -32.44 -35.26 3.80
N TYR A 439 -31.75 -34.47 4.63
CA TYR A 439 -32.35 -33.33 5.32
C TYR A 439 -32.89 -32.28 4.35
N ILE A 440 -32.27 -32.13 3.17
CA ILE A 440 -32.76 -31.21 2.13
C ILE A 440 -34.14 -31.65 1.67
N ASN A 441 -34.28 -32.92 1.26
CA ASN A 441 -35.55 -33.47 0.77
C ASN A 441 -36.65 -33.41 1.84
N GLU A 442 -36.31 -33.73 3.09
CA GLU A 442 -37.25 -33.66 4.21
C GLU A 442 -37.72 -32.23 4.50
N LEU A 443 -36.80 -31.26 4.52
CA LEU A 443 -37.11 -29.85 4.74
C LEU A 443 -37.92 -29.24 3.59
N GLU A 444 -37.57 -29.54 2.34
CA GLU A 444 -38.34 -29.09 1.18
C GLU A 444 -39.76 -29.68 1.15
N ALA A 445 -39.94 -30.93 1.60
CA ALA A 445 -41.26 -31.52 1.79
C ALA A 445 -42.04 -30.79 2.89
N ILE A 446 -41.41 -30.46 4.02
CA ILE A 446 -42.02 -29.68 5.10
C ILE A 446 -42.45 -28.30 4.58
N PHE A 447 -41.60 -27.60 3.83
CA PHE A 447 -41.93 -26.31 3.24
C PHE A 447 -43.10 -26.41 2.25
N SER A 448 -43.10 -27.44 1.41
CA SER A 448 -44.18 -27.70 0.46
C SER A 448 -45.52 -27.97 1.18
N MET A 449 -45.51 -28.75 2.28
CA MET A 449 -46.69 -28.97 3.12
C MET A 449 -47.20 -27.67 3.78
N MET A 450 -46.31 -26.72 4.00
CA MET A 450 -46.61 -25.38 4.55
C MET A 450 -47.01 -24.36 3.47
N ASP A 451 -47.19 -24.81 2.23
CA ASP A 451 -47.54 -23.99 1.07
C ASP A 451 -46.49 -22.93 0.70
N ILE A 452 -45.20 -23.22 0.93
CA ILE A 452 -44.10 -22.37 0.45
C ILE A 452 -43.06 -23.21 -0.31
N PRO A 453 -42.85 -22.99 -1.62
CA PRO A 453 -41.94 -23.81 -2.43
C PRO A 453 -40.48 -23.35 -2.27
N MET A 454 -39.98 -23.28 -1.03
CA MET A 454 -38.60 -22.93 -0.75
C MET A 454 -37.68 -24.11 -1.04
N LYS A 455 -36.57 -23.84 -1.74
CA LYS A 455 -35.54 -24.83 -2.08
C LYS A 455 -34.27 -24.59 -1.27
N LEU A 456 -33.53 -25.65 -1.00
CA LEU A 456 -32.29 -25.61 -0.23
C LEU A 456 -31.12 -26.14 -1.06
N SER A 457 -29.96 -25.51 -0.91
CA SER A 457 -28.73 -25.97 -1.55
C SER A 457 -27.54 -25.92 -0.59
N VAL A 458 -26.59 -26.83 -0.78
CA VAL A 458 -25.30 -26.77 -0.10
C VAL A 458 -24.37 -25.82 -0.87
N LYS A 459 -23.88 -24.79 -0.20
CA LYS A 459 -22.89 -23.87 -0.75
C LYS A 459 -21.48 -24.42 -0.49
N PRO A 460 -20.67 -24.68 -1.53
CA PRO A 460 -19.30 -25.10 -1.32
C PRO A 460 -18.47 -23.96 -0.73
N PHE A 461 -17.62 -24.31 0.24
CA PHE A 461 -16.59 -23.42 0.75
C PHE A 461 -15.59 -23.08 -0.37
N LYS A 462 -15.10 -21.83 -0.34
CA LYS A 462 -14.05 -21.35 -1.24
C LYS A 462 -12.94 -20.75 -0.36
N PRO A 463 -12.12 -21.59 0.29
CA PRO A 463 -11.07 -21.12 1.18
C PRO A 463 -10.01 -20.33 0.39
N LEU A 464 -9.28 -19.46 1.08
CA LEU A 464 -8.06 -18.86 0.54
C LEU A 464 -6.99 -19.94 0.37
N ASP A 465 -6.20 -19.86 -0.70
CA ASP A 465 -5.05 -20.73 -0.91
C ASP A 465 -3.87 -20.27 -0.04
N LEU A 466 -3.91 -20.64 1.24
CA LEU A 466 -2.90 -20.24 2.21
C LEU A 466 -1.52 -20.86 1.92
N GLU A 467 -1.48 -22.12 1.46
CA GLU A 467 -0.22 -22.83 1.20
C GLU A 467 0.47 -22.27 -0.05
N GLY A 468 -0.26 -22.19 -1.17
CA GLY A 468 0.28 -21.79 -2.46
C GLY A 468 0.55 -20.29 -2.59
N GLU A 469 -0.35 -19.43 -2.06
CA GLU A 469 -0.21 -17.97 -2.23
C GLU A 469 0.52 -17.28 -1.06
N PHE A 470 0.46 -17.84 0.15
CA PHE A 470 0.94 -17.17 1.36
C PHE A 470 2.04 -17.93 2.11
N GLY A 471 2.37 -19.16 1.69
CA GLY A 471 3.40 -19.97 2.34
C GLY A 471 3.00 -20.49 3.73
N TYR A 472 1.71 -20.76 3.93
CA TYR A 472 1.23 -21.47 5.13
C TYR A 472 1.77 -22.90 5.15
N ASP A 473 2.27 -23.33 6.30
CA ASP A 473 2.70 -24.71 6.55
C ASP A 473 1.74 -25.37 7.56
N PRO A 474 0.94 -26.36 7.15
CA PRO A 474 0.02 -27.07 8.05
C PRO A 474 0.71 -27.77 9.23
N GLN A 475 2.02 -28.05 9.15
CA GLN A 475 2.80 -28.67 10.22
C GLN A 475 3.29 -27.68 11.27
N VAL A 476 3.21 -26.38 11.00
CA VAL A 476 3.64 -25.32 11.92
C VAL A 476 2.47 -24.85 12.78
N GLU A 477 2.70 -24.77 14.09
CA GLU A 477 1.75 -24.13 15.01
C GLU A 477 1.97 -22.62 15.04
N TYR A 478 1.01 -21.88 14.49
CA TYR A 478 0.96 -20.43 14.49
C TYR A 478 0.21 -19.92 15.70
N VAL A 479 0.80 -18.94 16.36
CA VAL A 479 0.16 -18.19 17.44
C VAL A 479 0.03 -16.74 16.99
N TYR A 480 -1.20 -16.21 17.00
CA TYR A 480 -1.39 -14.78 16.83
C TYR A 480 -1.01 -14.04 18.12
N VAL A 481 -0.03 -13.15 18.00
CA VAL A 481 0.39 -12.24 19.06
C VAL A 481 -0.09 -10.86 18.66
N ASP A 482 -1.04 -10.31 19.43
CA ASP A 482 -1.54 -8.94 19.23
C ASP A 482 -0.35 -7.96 19.18
N PRO A 483 -0.16 -7.18 18.10
CA PRO A 483 0.91 -6.19 17.99
C PRO A 483 0.88 -5.14 19.11
N LEU A 484 -0.27 -5.01 19.79
CA LEU A 484 -0.41 -4.36 21.09
C LEU A 484 -0.23 -5.41 22.18
N THR A 485 1.00 -5.54 22.66
CA THR A 485 1.48 -6.41 23.75
C THR A 485 0.87 -6.07 25.13
N VAL A 486 -0.42 -5.78 25.19
CA VAL A 486 -1.21 -5.48 26.37
C VAL A 486 -2.23 -6.59 26.63
N ARG A 487 -2.71 -7.22 25.56
CA ARG A 487 -3.85 -8.15 25.63
C ARG A 487 -3.46 -9.59 25.93
N SER A 488 -2.25 -10.02 25.55
CA SER A 488 -1.76 -11.38 25.74
C SER A 488 -1.14 -11.62 27.12
N THR A 489 -0.55 -10.61 27.76
CA THR A 489 0.10 -10.75 29.07
C THR A 489 -0.87 -10.78 30.25
N CYS A 490 -2.11 -10.29 30.07
CA CYS A 490 -3.01 -9.98 31.19
C CYS A 490 -4.40 -10.63 31.11
N LYS A 491 -4.62 -11.63 30.26
CA LYS A 491 -5.87 -12.39 30.25
C LYS A 491 -5.65 -13.77 30.85
N THR A 492 -5.83 -13.88 32.17
CA THR A 492 -6.35 -15.08 32.86
C THR A 492 -6.42 -14.95 34.39
N SER A 493 -5.86 -13.89 35.00
CA SER A 493 -5.92 -13.71 36.46
C SER A 493 -6.30 -12.29 36.89
N VAL A 494 -6.97 -12.18 38.04
CA VAL A 494 -7.11 -10.92 38.80
C VAL A 494 -5.72 -10.28 38.94
N GLN A 495 -5.58 -9.03 38.52
CA GLN A 495 -4.31 -8.31 38.52
C GLN A 495 -4.06 -7.61 39.85
N THR A 496 -2.81 -7.27 40.14
CA THR A 496 -2.45 -6.45 41.31
C THR A 496 -1.96 -5.09 40.84
N TYR A 497 -1.98 -4.10 41.73
CA TYR A 497 -1.34 -2.82 41.43
C TYR A 497 0.16 -2.97 41.13
N ALA A 498 0.85 -3.93 41.75
CA ALA A 498 2.26 -4.20 41.48
C ALA A 498 2.48 -4.74 40.05
N SER A 499 1.66 -5.69 39.61
CA SER A 499 1.76 -6.24 38.24
C SER A 499 1.42 -5.18 37.20
N MET A 500 0.37 -4.38 37.44
CA MET A 500 0.00 -3.30 36.54
C MET A 500 1.03 -2.17 36.50
N SER A 501 1.63 -1.81 37.62
CA SER A 501 2.72 -0.84 37.68
C SER A 501 3.89 -1.29 36.81
N THR A 502 4.37 -2.52 37.02
CA THR A 502 5.47 -3.11 36.25
C THR A 502 5.15 -3.15 34.76
N PHE A 503 3.92 -3.54 34.40
CA PHE A 503 3.46 -3.55 33.03
C PHE A 503 3.50 -2.15 32.39
N ILE A 504 2.95 -1.15 33.07
CA ILE A 504 2.85 0.22 32.56
C ILE A 504 4.25 0.83 32.40
N THR A 505 5.11 0.72 33.41
CA THR A 505 6.47 1.29 33.39
C THR A 505 7.35 0.66 32.33
N ASN A 506 7.13 -0.62 32.00
CA ASN A 506 7.97 -1.32 31.01
C ASN A 506 7.51 -1.12 29.56
N ASN A 507 6.27 -0.65 29.34
CA ASN A 507 5.66 -0.65 28.01
C ASN A 507 5.10 0.70 27.58
N ILE A 508 4.98 1.67 28.48
CA ILE A 508 4.37 2.96 28.21
C ILE A 508 5.30 4.07 28.69
N ALA A 509 5.52 5.06 27.83
CA ALA A 509 6.17 6.31 28.18
C ALA A 509 5.25 7.48 27.86
N PHE A 510 5.27 8.52 28.68
CA PHE A 510 4.58 9.78 28.48
C PHE A 510 5.62 10.86 28.19
N ILE A 511 5.56 11.46 27.02
CA ILE A 511 6.48 12.53 26.61
C ILE A 511 5.79 13.86 26.85
N SER A 512 6.43 14.75 27.60
CA SER A 512 5.93 16.08 27.97
C SER A 512 6.75 17.18 27.29
N ASP A 513 6.67 17.24 25.95
CA ASP A 513 7.46 18.16 25.14
C ASP A 513 6.78 19.55 25.05
N GLY A 514 6.98 20.39 26.07
CA GLY A 514 6.74 21.85 26.02
C GLY A 514 5.36 22.36 25.57
N GLY A 515 4.33 21.50 25.47
CA GLY A 515 3.00 21.83 24.93
C GLY A 515 2.34 20.73 24.10
N HIS A 516 3.10 19.73 23.63
CA HIS A 516 2.60 18.62 22.81
C HIS A 516 2.84 17.27 23.47
N SER A 517 2.02 16.93 24.48
CA SER A 517 2.18 15.64 25.17
C SER A 517 1.64 14.46 24.38
N VAL A 518 2.39 13.35 24.40
CA VAL A 518 2.01 12.08 23.74
C VAL A 518 2.32 10.88 24.61
N TYR A 519 1.62 9.77 24.39
CA TYR A 519 2.01 8.47 24.94
C TYR A 519 2.75 7.67 23.87
N LEU A 520 3.83 6.99 24.26
CA LEU A 520 4.50 5.98 23.46
C LEU A 520 4.17 4.61 24.02
N THR A 521 3.85 3.67 23.13
CA THR A 521 3.60 2.27 23.50
C THR A 521 4.60 1.37 22.81
N LYS A 522 5.14 0.43 23.58
CA LYS A 522 6.10 -0.57 23.11
C LYS A 522 5.38 -1.66 22.31
N ASN A 523 5.72 -1.79 21.04
CA ASN A 523 5.24 -2.83 20.14
C ASN A 523 6.39 -3.76 19.76
N PHE A 524 6.06 -5.03 19.51
CA PHE A 524 6.98 -5.99 18.91
C PHE A 524 6.55 -6.23 17.46
N ALA A 525 7.47 -6.07 16.51
CA ALA A 525 7.24 -6.52 15.14
C ALA A 525 7.41 -8.05 15.07
N THR A 526 6.52 -8.75 14.39
CA THR A 526 6.60 -10.21 14.23
C THR A 526 7.81 -10.58 13.37
N GLY A 527 8.66 -11.51 13.85
CA GLY A 527 9.80 -12.06 13.11
C GLY A 527 11.16 -11.68 13.71
N ASP A 528 11.35 -10.41 14.04
CA ASP A 528 12.56 -9.93 14.70
C ASP A 528 12.25 -9.55 16.15
N LYS A 529 13.16 -9.79 17.09
CA LYS A 529 13.04 -9.34 18.50
C LYS A 529 13.17 -7.80 18.61
N VAL A 530 12.54 -7.06 17.70
CA VAL A 530 12.72 -5.65 17.45
C VAL A 530 11.59 -4.88 18.10
N ILE A 531 11.97 -4.07 19.08
CA ILE A 531 11.09 -3.11 19.74
C ILE A 531 10.86 -1.92 18.80
N GLN A 532 9.59 -1.58 18.59
CA GLN A 532 9.13 -0.34 17.95
C GLN A 532 8.22 0.43 18.90
N TYR A 533 8.15 1.76 18.75
CA TYR A 533 7.27 2.60 19.57
C TYR A 533 6.16 3.23 18.73
N LYS A 534 4.91 3.03 19.16
CA LYS A 534 3.74 3.69 18.57
C LYS A 534 3.37 4.92 19.39
N THR A 535 3.30 6.06 18.72
CA THR A 535 2.81 7.33 19.30
C THR A 535 1.29 7.36 19.32
N ILE A 536 0.73 7.70 20.47
CA ILE A 536 -0.70 7.92 20.71
C ILE A 536 -0.86 9.38 21.15
N ALA A 537 -1.64 10.15 20.38
CA ALA A 537 -1.94 11.54 20.74
C ALA A 537 -2.73 11.59 22.05
N LEU A 538 -2.52 12.62 22.87
CA LEU A 538 -3.23 12.78 24.15
C LEU A 538 -4.76 12.69 24.01
N ARG A 539 -5.31 13.29 22.94
CA ARG A 539 -6.75 13.24 22.61
C ARG A 539 -7.28 11.83 22.31
N GLU A 540 -6.42 10.93 21.86
CA GLU A 540 -6.76 9.54 21.49
C GLU A 540 -6.55 8.56 22.64
N ALA A 541 -5.83 8.96 23.70
CA ALA A 541 -5.43 8.11 24.81
C ALA A 541 -6.62 7.38 25.48
N LYS A 542 -7.75 8.07 25.68
CA LYS A 542 -8.96 7.45 26.27
C LYS A 542 -9.48 6.27 25.46
N SER A 543 -9.45 6.39 24.12
CA SER A 543 -9.89 5.33 23.21
C SER A 543 -8.86 4.20 23.14
N ALA A 544 -7.58 4.57 22.97
CA ALA A 544 -6.48 3.63 22.83
C ALA A 544 -6.23 2.78 24.08
N PHE A 545 -6.52 3.32 25.27
CA PHE A 545 -6.31 2.66 26.57
C PHE A 545 -7.65 2.33 27.26
N SER A 546 -8.66 1.96 26.47
CA SER A 546 -10.02 1.64 26.95
C SER A 546 -10.17 0.26 27.60
N LEU A 547 -9.13 -0.58 27.55
CA LEU A 547 -9.10 -1.91 28.18
C LEU A 547 -9.38 -1.83 29.68
N MET A 548 -10.17 -2.78 30.19
CA MET A 548 -10.55 -2.87 31.61
C MET A 548 -9.86 -4.05 32.28
N PHE A 549 -9.43 -3.86 33.54
CA PHE A 549 -8.73 -4.84 34.35
C PHE A 549 -9.41 -5.01 35.71
N ASP A 550 -9.62 -6.26 36.13
CA ASP A 550 -10.03 -6.59 37.49
C ASP A 550 -8.81 -6.55 38.41
N ILE A 551 -8.80 -5.65 39.38
CA ILE A 551 -7.71 -5.47 40.34
C ILE A 551 -8.08 -6.09 41.69
N LYS A 552 -7.19 -6.89 42.27
CA LYS A 552 -7.39 -7.52 43.58
C LYS A 552 -7.67 -6.46 44.64
N GLY A 553 -8.82 -6.58 45.31
CA GLY A 553 -9.27 -5.65 46.35
C GLY A 553 -10.10 -4.47 45.85
N GLU A 554 -10.30 -4.32 44.55
CA GLU A 554 -11.19 -3.31 43.96
C GLU A 554 -12.54 -3.94 43.58
N GLY A 555 -13.64 -3.35 44.03
CA GLY A 555 -14.99 -3.85 43.73
C GLY A 555 -15.50 -3.54 42.31
N LYS A 556 -14.72 -2.79 41.50
CA LYS A 556 -15.05 -2.45 40.12
C LYS A 556 -13.80 -2.53 39.23
N PRO A 557 -13.93 -2.98 37.97
CA PRO A 557 -12.82 -3.00 37.03
C PRO A 557 -12.26 -1.59 36.79
N LYS A 558 -10.94 -1.47 36.62
CA LYS A 558 -10.25 -0.21 36.30
C LYS A 558 -9.83 -0.18 34.85
N SER A 559 -9.97 0.96 34.18
CA SER A 559 -9.46 1.12 32.82
C SER A 559 -7.95 1.27 32.80
N LEU A 560 -7.29 0.86 31.71
CA LEU A 560 -5.85 1.03 31.55
C LEU A 560 -5.46 2.49 31.69
N ILE A 561 -6.23 3.42 31.10
CA ILE A 561 -5.96 4.86 31.24
C ILE A 561 -6.01 5.32 32.70
N SER A 562 -6.92 4.80 33.52
CA SER A 562 -6.98 5.15 34.95
C SER A 562 -5.76 4.65 35.72
N LEU A 563 -5.22 3.50 35.33
CA LEU A 563 -4.00 2.93 35.91
C LEU A 563 -2.76 3.69 35.42
N ILE A 564 -2.68 4.05 34.14
CA ILE A 564 -1.61 4.87 33.57
C ILE A 564 -1.52 6.20 34.32
N LEU A 565 -2.65 6.90 34.51
CA LEU A 565 -2.69 8.17 35.24
C LEU A 565 -2.20 8.03 36.69
N LYS A 566 -2.43 6.88 37.33
CA LYS A 566 -1.91 6.58 38.68
C LYS A 566 -0.38 6.48 38.70
N TYR A 567 0.24 5.99 37.62
CA TYR A 567 1.70 5.81 37.50
C TYR A 567 2.36 6.85 36.58
N GLN A 568 1.66 7.94 36.24
CA GLN A 568 2.08 8.93 35.25
C GLN A 568 3.50 9.45 35.50
N MET A 569 3.82 9.79 36.75
CA MET A 569 5.13 10.31 37.13
C MET A 569 6.27 9.34 36.80
N SER A 570 6.05 8.03 36.99
CA SER A 570 7.06 7.00 36.76
C SER A 570 7.31 6.69 35.29
N ILE A 571 6.48 7.23 34.39
CA ILE A 571 6.59 7.04 32.94
C ILE A 571 6.80 8.36 32.19
N THR A 572 6.96 9.48 32.90
CA THR A 572 7.07 10.81 32.28
C THR A 572 8.51 11.13 31.92
N TYR A 573 8.71 11.57 30.68
CA TYR A 573 9.97 12.06 30.13
C TYR A 573 9.74 13.45 29.55
N SER A 574 10.73 14.33 29.67
CA SER A 574 10.70 15.69 29.13
C SER A 574 10.67 15.71 27.61
N HIS A 575 11.48 14.88 26.96
CA HIS A 575 11.51 14.76 25.49
C HIS A 575 11.96 13.36 25.06
N ARG A 576 11.78 13.03 23.79
CA ARG A 576 12.24 11.79 23.15
C ARG A 576 13.42 12.10 22.23
N ASP A 577 14.46 11.27 22.26
CA ASP A 577 15.60 11.39 21.34
C ASP A 577 16.12 9.99 20.93
N PHE A 578 16.86 9.92 19.82
CA PHE A 578 17.55 8.71 19.36
C PHE A 578 18.99 8.74 19.85
N ILE A 579 19.27 7.98 20.91
CA ILE A 579 20.58 8.02 21.56
C ILE A 579 21.19 6.61 21.54
N PRO A 580 21.71 6.18 20.39
CA PRO A 580 22.30 4.86 20.28
C PRO A 580 23.59 4.77 21.10
N PHE A 581 23.87 3.58 21.63
CA PHE A 581 25.07 3.30 22.40
C PHE A 581 25.70 1.99 21.93
N GLY A 582 27.03 1.98 21.85
CA GLY A 582 27.79 0.79 21.47
C GLY A 582 27.63 -0.30 22.52
N ALA A 583 27.70 -1.57 22.13
CA ALA A 583 27.52 -2.67 23.07
C ALA A 583 28.66 -2.83 24.09
N LYS A 584 29.80 -2.15 23.86
CA LYS A 584 30.93 -2.03 24.81
C LYS A 584 30.87 -0.76 25.68
N ALA A 585 29.92 0.13 25.42
CA ALA A 585 29.76 1.36 26.20
C ALA A 585 28.98 1.09 27.49
N GLU A 586 29.14 1.99 28.47
CA GLU A 586 28.30 1.99 29.67
C GLU A 586 26.82 2.05 29.25
N PRO A 587 25.93 1.27 29.89
CA PRO A 587 24.51 1.29 29.61
C PRO A 587 23.93 2.71 29.69
N TRP A 588 22.95 3.01 28.83
CA TRP A 588 22.27 4.30 28.88
C TRP A 588 21.73 4.59 30.29
N ASP A 589 22.05 5.76 30.81
CA ASP A 589 21.54 6.21 32.10
C ASP A 589 20.05 6.56 31.99
N TYR A 590 19.21 5.61 32.39
CA TYR A 590 17.76 5.75 32.40
C TYR A 590 17.22 6.73 33.46
N SER A 591 18.07 7.30 34.32
CA SER A 591 17.69 8.38 35.24
C SER A 591 17.50 9.73 34.52
N LYS A 592 17.97 9.85 33.28
CA LYS A 592 17.76 11.03 32.45
C LYS A 592 16.28 11.17 32.08
N LEU A 593 15.77 12.41 32.13
CA LEU A 593 14.41 12.76 31.71
C LEU A 593 14.18 12.65 30.18
N THR A 594 15.11 12.03 29.43
CA THR A 594 15.00 11.82 27.98
C THR A 594 14.64 10.37 27.69
N PHE A 595 13.57 10.16 26.93
CA PHE A 595 13.21 8.84 26.45
C PHE A 595 14.09 8.45 25.26
N ASN A 596 14.95 7.45 25.45
CA ASN A 596 15.82 6.94 24.39
C ASN A 596 15.06 5.95 23.48
N SER A 597 14.95 6.25 22.18
CA SER A 597 14.31 5.37 21.20
C SER A 597 15.18 4.22 20.70
N PHE A 598 16.49 4.23 20.98
CA PHE A 598 17.38 3.11 20.69
C PHE A 598 17.09 1.93 21.63
N SER A 599 17.08 0.72 21.07
CA SER A 599 16.69 -0.50 21.80
C SER A 599 17.72 -1.63 21.65
N GLY A 600 18.95 -1.29 21.26
CA GLY A 600 20.02 -2.24 21.00
C GLY A 600 20.02 -2.81 19.58
N PHE A 601 21.14 -3.42 19.22
CA PHE A 601 21.34 -4.12 17.94
C PHE A 601 20.65 -5.50 17.93
N VAL A 602 20.71 -6.19 16.78
CA VAL A 602 20.10 -7.52 16.59
C VAL A 602 20.66 -8.55 17.58
N HIS A 603 21.97 -8.47 17.85
CA HIS A 603 22.69 -9.40 18.71
C HIS A 603 23.19 -8.71 19.98
N ARG A 604 23.31 -9.48 21.07
CA ARG A 604 24.00 -9.04 22.27
C ARG A 604 25.49 -9.31 22.10
N TYR A 605 26.32 -8.35 22.49
CA TYR A 605 27.76 -8.56 22.54
C TYR A 605 28.12 -9.51 23.69
N ASP A 606 29.10 -10.35 23.41
CA ASP A 606 29.68 -11.38 24.27
C ASP A 606 31.19 -11.28 24.04
N PRO A 607 31.97 -10.86 25.06
CA PRO A 607 33.40 -10.70 24.95
C PRO A 607 34.14 -12.02 24.73
N ASP A 608 33.54 -13.15 25.10
CA ASP A 608 34.16 -14.48 25.02
C ASP A 608 33.76 -15.23 23.74
N PHE A 609 32.99 -14.59 22.85
CA PHE A 609 32.53 -15.20 21.61
C PHE A 609 33.70 -15.48 20.65
N ASN A 610 33.90 -16.76 20.31
CA ASN A 610 34.89 -17.18 19.34
C ASN A 610 34.34 -17.04 17.90
N VAL A 611 34.87 -16.07 17.15
CA VAL A 611 34.43 -15.78 15.79
C VAL A 611 34.88 -16.87 14.82
N ASN A 612 33.92 -17.63 14.29
CA ASN A 612 34.19 -18.56 13.19
C ASN A 612 34.26 -17.82 11.85
N HIS A 613 35.49 -17.49 11.42
CA HIS A 613 35.76 -16.76 10.18
C HIS A 613 35.24 -17.46 8.91
N SER A 614 35.10 -18.79 8.89
CA SER A 614 34.60 -19.51 7.71
C SER A 614 33.18 -19.10 7.33
N LEU A 615 32.34 -18.76 8.32
CA LEU A 615 30.94 -18.37 8.11
C LEU A 615 30.78 -16.97 7.51
N ILE A 616 31.79 -16.11 7.65
CA ILE A 616 31.79 -14.73 7.14
C ILE A 616 32.76 -14.52 5.98
N SER A 617 33.57 -15.53 5.65
CA SER A 617 34.60 -15.47 4.62
C SER A 617 34.07 -15.04 3.25
N ASN A 618 32.90 -15.54 2.83
CA ASN A 618 32.29 -15.16 1.55
C ASN A 618 31.79 -13.70 1.55
N TYR A 619 31.35 -13.18 2.71
CA TYR A 619 30.95 -11.78 2.85
C TYR A 619 32.16 -10.84 2.79
N LEU A 620 33.22 -11.14 3.55
CA LEU A 620 34.47 -10.38 3.53
C LEU A 620 35.16 -10.48 2.16
N GLY A 621 35.14 -11.66 1.54
CA GLY A 621 35.64 -11.89 0.20
C GLY A 621 34.87 -11.10 -0.86
N HIS A 622 33.57 -10.85 -0.69
CA HIS A 622 32.82 -9.97 -1.58
C HIS A 622 33.25 -8.50 -1.41
N ILE A 623 33.52 -8.04 -0.17
CA ILE A 623 34.08 -6.70 0.07
C ILE A 623 35.44 -6.56 -0.62
N GLU A 624 36.36 -7.49 -0.41
CA GLU A 624 37.72 -7.43 -0.98
C GLU A 624 37.72 -7.55 -2.50
N ASN A 625 37.12 -8.61 -3.05
CA ASN A 625 37.26 -8.91 -4.47
C ASN A 625 36.32 -8.09 -5.36
N ILE A 626 35.15 -7.70 -4.85
CA ILE A 626 34.13 -7.02 -5.66
C ILE A 626 34.06 -5.54 -5.34
N TRP A 627 33.84 -5.13 -4.08
CA TRP A 627 33.73 -3.70 -3.75
C TRP A 627 35.06 -2.97 -3.82
N ALA A 628 36.13 -3.58 -3.31
CA ALA A 628 37.48 -3.02 -3.31
C ALA A 628 38.29 -3.42 -4.56
N ASN A 629 37.71 -4.22 -5.47
CA ASN A 629 38.36 -4.67 -6.71
C ASN A 629 39.76 -5.28 -6.49
N GLY A 630 39.91 -6.05 -5.41
CA GLY A 630 41.17 -6.71 -5.03
C GLY A 630 42.13 -5.86 -4.20
N ASP A 631 41.81 -4.59 -3.93
CA ASP A 631 42.61 -3.72 -3.07
C ASP A 631 42.35 -4.01 -1.58
N LYS A 632 43.33 -4.64 -0.94
CA LYS A 632 43.24 -5.05 0.47
C LYS A 632 43.23 -3.88 1.45
N GLU A 633 43.85 -2.76 1.10
CA GLU A 633 43.87 -1.57 1.96
C GLU A 633 42.50 -0.90 1.95
N VAL A 634 41.91 -0.75 0.77
CA VAL A 634 40.53 -0.28 0.60
C VAL A 634 39.55 -1.22 1.31
N ALA A 635 39.69 -2.54 1.15
CA ALA A 635 38.84 -3.53 1.81
C ALA A 635 38.88 -3.40 3.34
N SER A 636 40.08 -3.27 3.91
CA SER A 636 40.27 -3.04 5.35
C SER A 636 39.59 -1.76 5.83
N CYS A 637 39.69 -0.66 5.07
CA CYS A 637 38.99 0.59 5.41
C CYS A 637 37.46 0.46 5.34
N ILE A 638 36.92 -0.29 4.37
CA ILE A 638 35.47 -0.58 4.29
C ILE A 638 35.00 -1.34 5.54
N GLU A 639 35.74 -2.36 5.96
CA GLU A 639 35.40 -3.14 7.16
C GLU A 639 35.46 -2.28 8.43
N LYS A 640 36.52 -1.47 8.60
CA LYS A 640 36.65 -0.53 9.71
C LYS A 640 35.55 0.55 9.71
N TRP A 641 35.07 0.95 8.54
CA TRP A 641 33.95 1.89 8.42
C TRP A 641 32.65 1.27 8.95
N PHE A 642 32.30 0.04 8.55
CA PHE A 642 31.15 -0.67 9.12
C PHE A 642 31.30 -0.91 10.64
N ALA A 643 32.49 -1.30 11.09
CA ALA A 643 32.79 -1.46 12.50
C ALA A 643 32.58 -0.16 13.29
N SER A 644 33.00 0.98 12.73
CA SER A 644 32.84 2.30 13.36
C SER A 644 31.39 2.65 13.66
N ILE A 645 30.46 2.26 12.78
CA ILE A 645 29.01 2.52 12.96
C ILE A 645 28.44 1.77 14.15
N ILE A 646 28.81 0.52 14.41
CA ILE A 646 28.26 -0.26 15.53
C ILE A 646 29.05 -0.10 16.83
N GLN A 647 30.35 0.20 16.75
CA GLN A 647 31.18 0.44 17.93
C GLN A 647 30.95 1.85 18.51
N ASN A 648 30.71 2.85 17.64
CA ASN A 648 30.45 4.25 18.01
C ASN A 648 29.15 4.79 17.39
N PRO A 649 27.98 4.15 17.62
CA PRO A 649 26.75 4.46 16.88
C PRO A 649 26.19 5.86 17.16
N GLN A 650 26.64 6.53 18.21
CA GLN A 650 26.31 7.92 18.51
C GLN A 650 27.07 8.93 17.63
N LYS A 651 28.10 8.48 16.89
CA LYS A 651 28.92 9.32 16.03
C LYS A 651 28.74 8.90 14.57
N LYS A 652 28.57 9.88 13.70
CA LYS A 652 28.66 9.67 12.26
C LYS A 652 30.12 9.46 11.88
N THR A 653 30.32 8.64 10.85
CA THR A 653 31.63 8.49 10.19
C THR A 653 31.99 9.73 9.37
N CYS A 654 31.01 10.62 9.12
CA CYS A 654 31.13 11.81 8.28
C CYS A 654 31.61 11.50 6.85
N LEU A 655 31.44 10.25 6.40
CA LEU A 655 31.89 9.76 5.11
C LEU A 655 30.74 9.04 4.40
N CYS A 656 30.58 9.31 3.11
CA CYS A 656 29.70 8.58 2.21
C CYS A 656 30.53 7.75 1.21
N MET A 657 30.29 6.43 1.16
CA MET A 657 30.92 5.58 0.15
C MET A 657 30.06 5.53 -1.11
N VAL A 658 30.68 5.76 -2.27
CA VAL A 658 30.05 5.73 -3.59
C VAL A 658 30.62 4.54 -4.35
N ILE A 659 29.79 3.55 -4.65
CA ILE A 659 30.21 2.32 -5.33
C ILE A 659 29.57 2.27 -6.72
N THR A 660 30.42 2.32 -7.75
CA THR A 660 30.04 2.31 -9.16
C THR A 660 30.41 0.98 -9.82
N GLY A 661 29.81 0.68 -10.97
CA GLY A 661 30.14 -0.50 -11.77
C GLY A 661 28.96 -1.03 -12.56
N ALA A 662 29.15 -2.15 -13.27
CA ALA A 662 28.10 -2.79 -14.05
C ALA A 662 26.89 -3.23 -13.20
N GLU A 663 25.72 -3.29 -13.84
CA GLU A 663 24.54 -3.92 -13.23
C GLU A 663 24.79 -5.41 -13.00
N GLY A 664 24.30 -5.96 -11.89
CA GLY A 664 24.46 -7.39 -11.58
C GLY A 664 25.78 -7.79 -10.90
N LEU A 665 26.62 -6.84 -10.47
CA LEU A 665 27.84 -7.16 -9.70
C LEU A 665 27.61 -7.47 -8.20
N GLY A 666 26.37 -7.38 -7.72
CA GLY A 666 26.02 -7.68 -6.33
C GLY A 666 26.18 -6.52 -5.34
N LYS A 667 26.13 -5.26 -5.82
CA LYS A 667 26.26 -4.02 -5.03
C LYS A 667 25.51 -4.07 -3.69
N ASN A 668 24.26 -4.53 -3.69
CA ASN A 668 23.42 -4.48 -2.49
C ASN A 668 23.63 -5.63 -1.51
N ILE A 669 24.42 -6.66 -1.83
CA ILE A 669 24.53 -7.88 -1.00
C ILE A 669 25.11 -7.55 0.37
N VAL A 670 26.22 -6.81 0.40
CA VAL A 670 26.92 -6.46 1.64
C VAL A 670 26.07 -5.51 2.49
N SER A 671 25.51 -4.45 1.90
CA SER A 671 24.66 -3.49 2.62
C SER A 671 23.36 -4.11 3.14
N SER A 672 22.76 -5.04 2.38
CA SER A 672 21.56 -5.77 2.79
C SER A 672 21.87 -6.70 3.96
N ILE A 673 22.93 -7.50 3.88
CA ILE A 673 23.31 -8.43 4.95
C ILE A 673 23.62 -7.65 6.23
N TYR A 674 24.40 -6.57 6.14
CA TYR A 674 24.72 -5.71 7.27
C TYR A 674 23.46 -5.12 7.92
N SER A 675 22.55 -4.57 7.10
CA SER A 675 21.30 -3.97 7.58
C SER A 675 20.40 -4.97 8.29
N LYS A 676 20.22 -6.16 7.71
CA LYS A 676 19.31 -7.20 8.22
C LYS A 676 19.87 -7.96 9.41
N HIS A 677 21.12 -8.41 9.30
CA HIS A 677 21.68 -9.41 10.20
C HIS A 677 22.64 -8.84 11.24
N VAL A 678 23.05 -7.57 11.14
CA VAL A 678 23.98 -6.93 12.11
C VAL A 678 23.31 -5.75 12.80
N LEU A 679 22.86 -4.76 12.01
CA LEU A 679 22.32 -3.50 12.51
C LEU A 679 20.87 -3.64 13.00
N GLY A 680 20.03 -4.28 12.18
CA GLY A 680 18.59 -4.39 12.33
C GLY A 680 17.85 -3.44 11.39
N GLU A 681 16.90 -3.96 10.62
CA GLU A 681 16.25 -3.24 9.51
C GLU A 681 15.64 -1.89 9.92
N LYS A 682 15.15 -1.74 11.15
CA LYS A 682 14.59 -0.48 11.67
C LYS A 682 15.58 0.69 11.67
N TYR A 683 16.88 0.41 11.76
CA TYR A 683 17.96 1.39 11.79
C TYR A 683 18.58 1.61 10.40
N ALA A 684 18.13 0.86 9.39
CA ALA A 684 18.54 1.01 8.01
C ALA A 684 17.43 1.62 7.14
N LEU A 685 17.80 2.35 6.10
CA LEU A 685 16.88 2.82 5.06
C LEU A 685 17.49 2.51 3.69
N ASP A 686 16.75 1.83 2.82
CA ASP A 686 17.10 1.69 1.41
C ASP A 686 16.15 2.57 0.58
N THR A 687 16.69 3.47 -0.24
CA THR A 687 15.90 4.35 -1.10
C THR A 687 16.49 4.45 -2.51
N PRO A 688 15.65 4.38 -3.56
CA PRO A 688 16.09 4.53 -4.94
C PRO A 688 16.31 5.98 -5.38
N SER A 689 16.10 6.97 -4.48
CA SER A 689 16.17 8.38 -4.83
C SER A 689 16.77 9.22 -3.71
N MET A 690 17.69 10.11 -4.10
CA MET A 690 18.23 11.18 -3.23
C MET A 690 17.12 12.10 -2.71
N ARG A 691 16.14 12.39 -3.56
CA ARG A 691 15.05 13.31 -3.22
C ARG A 691 14.21 12.82 -2.04
N SER A 692 14.13 11.52 -1.84
CA SER A 692 13.44 10.92 -0.70
C SER A 692 14.07 11.27 0.64
N ILE A 693 15.36 11.64 0.66
CA ILE A 693 16.09 12.02 1.88
C ILE A 693 16.35 13.52 1.99
N THR A 694 16.26 14.28 0.89
CA THR A 694 16.41 15.75 0.86
C THR A 694 15.08 16.50 0.91
N GLN A 695 13.93 15.84 0.68
CA GLN A 695 12.63 16.49 0.76
C GLN A 695 12.24 16.93 2.19
N ARG A 696 11.30 17.88 2.25
CA ARG A 696 10.72 18.41 3.48
C ARG A 696 10.20 17.32 4.44
N PHE A 697 9.30 16.45 3.97
CA PHE A 697 8.75 15.37 4.79
C PHE A 697 9.74 14.21 4.89
N ASN A 698 10.46 14.14 6.02
CA ASN A 698 11.66 13.31 6.17
C ASN A 698 11.55 12.28 7.31
N GLY A 699 10.34 11.96 7.78
CA GLY A 699 10.12 11.02 8.88
C GLY A 699 10.68 9.61 8.67
N SER A 700 11.00 9.19 7.44
CA SER A 700 11.68 7.92 7.14
C SER A 700 13.13 7.87 7.64
N LEU A 701 13.76 9.03 7.82
CA LEU A 701 15.13 9.16 8.34
C LEU A 701 15.20 9.16 9.86
N GLU A 702 14.05 9.17 10.53
CA GLU A 702 13.98 9.09 11.98
C GLU A 702 14.61 7.77 12.48
N ASN A 703 15.44 7.87 13.52
CA ASN A 703 16.09 6.74 14.18
C ASN A 703 16.90 5.86 13.21
N LYS A 704 17.63 6.44 12.25
CA LYS A 704 18.49 5.69 11.31
C LYS A 704 19.96 5.81 11.69
N LEU A 705 20.70 4.70 11.52
CA LEU A 705 22.15 4.60 11.64
C LEU A 705 22.82 4.41 10.28
N PHE A 706 22.08 3.90 9.29
CA PHE A 706 22.60 3.55 7.98
C PHE A 706 21.57 3.78 6.88
N THR A 707 21.96 4.38 5.76
CA THR A 707 21.09 4.63 4.60
C THR A 707 21.82 4.29 3.30
N VAL A 708 21.14 3.52 2.46
CA VAL A 708 21.58 3.11 1.13
C VAL A 708 20.81 3.90 0.08
N LEU A 709 21.56 4.54 -0.84
CA LEU A 709 21.03 5.29 -1.97
C LEU A 709 21.26 4.47 -3.24
N ASN A 710 20.24 3.75 -3.69
CA ASN A 710 20.25 3.00 -4.94
C ASN A 710 19.96 3.96 -6.11
N GLU A 711 20.99 4.47 -6.78
CA GLU A 711 20.92 5.51 -7.83
C GLU A 711 20.85 6.96 -7.33
N ALA A 712 21.99 7.47 -6.85
CA ALA A 712 22.15 8.91 -6.64
C ALA A 712 22.22 9.67 -7.98
N VAL A 713 21.04 10.11 -8.45
CA VAL A 713 20.73 11.21 -9.40
C VAL A 713 21.54 11.30 -10.70
N ASN A 714 20.96 10.74 -11.76
CA ASN A 714 21.01 11.32 -13.12
C ASN A 714 19.86 12.35 -13.24
N GLU A 715 20.06 13.62 -12.89
CA GLU A 715 19.13 14.69 -13.29
C GLU A 715 19.90 15.95 -13.69
N SER A 716 19.75 16.30 -14.97
CA SER A 716 20.21 17.52 -15.61
C SER A 716 19.75 18.79 -14.88
N GLU A 717 20.66 19.76 -14.79
CA GLU A 717 20.47 21.20 -14.49
C GLU A 717 19.74 21.64 -13.19
N GLY A 718 19.16 20.74 -12.39
CA GLY A 718 18.53 21.05 -11.08
C GLY A 718 19.30 20.60 -9.83
N SER A 719 20.46 19.95 -9.98
CA SER A 719 21.09 19.07 -8.99
C SER A 719 21.94 19.71 -7.88
N HIS A 720 22.09 21.05 -7.83
CA HIS A 720 22.98 21.68 -6.83
C HIS A 720 22.42 21.57 -5.41
N GLY A 721 21.13 21.89 -5.22
CA GLY A 721 20.51 21.89 -3.90
C GLY A 721 20.52 20.52 -3.23
N ASP A 722 20.24 19.44 -3.97
CA ASP A 722 20.21 18.09 -3.41
C ASP A 722 21.60 17.58 -2.99
N GLN A 723 22.66 17.95 -3.74
CA GLN A 723 24.02 17.58 -3.37
C GLN A 723 24.51 18.34 -2.14
N ASP A 724 24.19 19.63 -2.04
CA ASP A 724 24.54 20.44 -0.87
C ASP A 724 23.81 19.91 0.37
N MET A 725 22.52 19.59 0.25
CA MET A 725 21.78 18.94 1.33
C MET A 725 22.39 17.60 1.72
N LEU A 726 22.79 16.73 0.77
CA LEU A 726 23.47 15.48 1.10
C LEU A 726 24.77 15.71 1.89
N ASN A 727 25.55 16.74 1.54
CA ASN A 727 26.76 17.07 2.27
C ASN A 727 26.46 17.39 3.74
N ASP A 728 25.41 18.18 3.97
CA ASP A 728 24.94 18.50 5.31
C ASP A 728 24.47 17.23 6.02
N LEU A 729 23.71 16.36 5.33
CA LEU A 729 23.27 15.08 5.87
C LEU A 729 24.42 14.16 6.26
N ILE A 730 25.57 14.24 5.61
CA ILE A 730 26.73 13.42 5.98
C ILE A 730 27.36 13.93 7.29
N THR A 731 27.31 15.23 7.57
CA THR A 731 28.08 15.85 8.66
C THR A 731 27.29 16.34 9.86
N GLU A 732 26.03 16.76 9.71
CA GLU A 732 25.21 17.30 10.80
C GLU A 732 24.84 16.21 11.82
N ASP A 733 24.90 16.54 13.12
CA ASP A 733 24.62 15.63 14.23
C ASP A 733 23.21 15.82 14.84
N ARG A 734 22.46 16.80 14.33
CA ARG A 734 21.09 17.14 14.74
C ARG A 734 20.24 17.33 13.50
N ARG A 735 18.97 16.93 13.57
CA ARG A 735 18.05 17.06 12.45
C ARG A 735 16.65 17.42 12.88
N LEU A 736 16.03 18.35 12.15
CA LEU A 736 14.59 18.59 12.20
C LEU A 736 13.86 17.49 11.44
N ILE A 737 13.05 16.72 12.17
CA ILE A 737 12.15 15.72 11.59
C ILE A 737 10.77 16.35 11.41
N GLU A 738 10.25 16.32 10.18
CA GLU A 738 8.90 16.78 9.81
C GLU A 738 8.06 15.59 9.31
N PRO A 739 7.39 14.84 10.20
CA PRO A 739 6.50 13.77 9.78
C PRO A 739 5.22 14.35 9.16
N LYS A 740 4.70 13.70 8.13
CA LYS A 740 3.49 14.15 7.44
C LYS A 740 2.28 14.20 8.40
N GLY A 741 1.68 15.38 8.55
CA GLY A 741 0.51 15.59 9.40
C GLY A 741 0.78 15.56 10.91
N LYS A 742 2.05 15.71 11.33
CA LYS A 742 2.46 15.82 12.74
C LYS A 742 3.33 17.05 12.95
N ALA A 743 3.47 17.48 14.21
CA ALA A 743 4.40 18.55 14.57
C ALA A 743 5.86 18.12 14.32
N SER A 744 6.68 19.08 13.92
CA SER A 744 8.12 18.88 13.71
C SER A 744 8.85 18.85 15.05
N TYR A 745 9.93 18.09 15.14
CA TYR A 745 10.78 18.03 16.33
C TYR A 745 12.23 17.74 15.94
N VAL A 746 13.17 18.13 16.81
CA VAL A 746 14.60 17.93 16.59
C VAL A 746 15.07 16.65 17.29
N ILE A 747 15.84 15.83 16.58
CA ILE A 747 16.50 14.65 17.15
C ILE A 747 18.00 14.67 16.85
N SER A 748 18.76 13.84 17.56
CA SER A 748 20.12 13.49 17.19
C SER A 748 20.13 12.66 15.90
N ASP A 749 20.98 13.03 14.94
CA ASP A 749 21.17 12.31 13.68
C ASP A 749 22.49 11.52 13.72
N CYS A 750 22.37 10.20 13.65
CA CYS A 750 23.49 9.27 13.70
C CYS A 750 23.63 8.46 12.40
N ASN A 751 23.00 8.91 11.31
CA ASN A 751 22.87 8.17 10.06
C ASN A 751 24.15 8.21 9.20
N ASN A 752 24.52 7.09 8.57
CA ASN A 752 25.69 6.96 7.71
C ASN A 752 25.26 6.51 6.31
N TYR A 753 25.98 6.92 5.26
CA TYR A 753 25.47 6.83 3.90
C TYR A 753 26.36 5.96 2.98
N ILE A 754 25.72 5.12 2.17
CA ILE A 754 26.32 4.50 0.98
C ILE A 754 25.46 4.86 -0.23
N SER A 755 26.11 5.09 -1.35
CA SER A 755 25.48 5.32 -2.65
C SER A 755 25.96 4.28 -3.65
N PHE A 756 25.00 3.66 -4.35
CA PHE A 756 25.24 2.78 -5.47
C PHE A 756 24.83 3.47 -6.78
N SER A 757 25.63 3.34 -7.82
CA SER A 757 25.27 3.87 -9.14
C SER A 757 25.87 3.04 -10.28
N ASN A 758 25.21 3.07 -11.43
CA ASN A 758 25.75 2.52 -12.68
C ASN A 758 26.49 3.58 -13.51
N ASN A 759 26.35 4.86 -13.17
CA ASN A 759 27.08 5.96 -13.78
C ASN A 759 28.32 6.28 -12.93
N GLU A 760 29.44 6.64 -13.56
CA GLU A 760 30.64 7.08 -12.84
C GLU A 760 30.55 8.55 -12.39
N TYR A 761 29.69 9.34 -13.05
CA TYR A 761 29.46 10.77 -12.76
C TYR A 761 28.25 11.00 -11.81
N VAL A 762 28.26 10.33 -10.67
CA VAL A 762 27.14 10.31 -9.68
C VAL A 762 27.04 11.60 -8.87
N ILE A 763 28.20 12.12 -8.47
CA ILE A 763 28.33 13.29 -7.59
C ILE A 763 29.29 14.23 -8.30
N ARG A 764 28.90 15.50 -8.45
CA ARG A 764 29.78 16.47 -9.11
C ARG A 764 31.05 16.61 -8.30
N ALA A 765 32.18 16.44 -8.97
CA ALA A 765 33.47 16.69 -8.38
C ALA A 765 33.56 18.19 -7.98
N SER A 766 33.75 18.43 -6.69
CA SER A 766 33.87 19.76 -6.09
C SER A 766 35.07 19.78 -5.14
N THR A 767 35.35 20.93 -4.53
CA THR A 767 36.39 21.05 -3.50
C THR A 767 36.08 20.24 -2.22
N GLU A 768 34.88 19.69 -2.05
CA GLU A 768 34.41 18.98 -0.85
C GLU A 768 34.47 17.44 -0.95
N MET A 769 35.27 16.88 -1.86
CA MET A 769 35.44 15.43 -2.06
C MET A 769 36.01 14.65 -0.85
N ARG A 770 36.34 15.32 0.26
CA ARG A 770 36.78 14.66 1.52
C ARG A 770 35.67 13.86 2.21
N ARG A 771 34.41 14.20 1.95
CA ARG A 771 33.23 13.50 2.49
C ARG A 771 32.87 12.24 1.69
N PHE A 772 33.55 11.99 0.58
CA PHE A 772 33.24 10.91 -0.35
C PHE A 772 34.44 10.02 -0.64
N VAL A 773 34.18 8.72 -0.69
CA VAL A 773 35.09 7.70 -1.25
C VAL A 773 34.42 7.13 -2.48
N PHE A 774 35.16 7.07 -3.59
CA PHE A 774 34.68 6.58 -4.86
C PHE A 774 35.34 5.23 -5.16
N LEU A 775 34.52 4.18 -5.25
CA LEU A 775 34.95 2.80 -5.45
C LEU A 775 34.38 2.30 -6.79
N ARG A 776 35.25 1.81 -7.67
CA ARG A 776 34.85 1.13 -8.91
C ARG A 776 34.82 -0.38 -8.62
N GLY A 777 33.63 -0.95 -8.52
CA GLY A 777 33.44 -2.36 -8.21
C GLY A 777 33.83 -3.26 -9.38
N SER A 778 34.33 -4.46 -9.07
CA SER A 778 34.74 -5.47 -10.05
C SER A 778 33.53 -6.10 -10.75
N ASP A 779 33.64 -6.34 -12.05
CA ASP A 779 32.66 -7.07 -12.86
C ASP A 779 32.93 -8.58 -12.92
N ALA A 780 33.97 -9.07 -12.23
CA ALA A 780 34.45 -10.45 -12.29
C ALA A 780 33.42 -11.54 -11.96
N ARG A 781 32.31 -11.19 -11.30
CA ARG A 781 31.21 -12.10 -10.92
C ARG A 781 29.86 -11.74 -11.53
N VAL A 782 29.81 -10.82 -12.49
CA VAL A 782 28.57 -10.47 -13.18
C VAL A 782 28.01 -11.71 -13.90
N GLY A 783 26.77 -12.05 -13.60
CA GLY A 783 26.11 -13.25 -14.13
C GLY A 783 26.38 -14.55 -13.37
N ASP A 784 27.23 -14.54 -12.33
CA ASP A 784 27.51 -15.71 -11.49
C ASP A 784 26.45 -15.85 -10.38
N SER A 785 25.25 -16.31 -10.74
CA SER A 785 24.14 -16.48 -9.79
C SER A 785 24.48 -17.44 -8.64
N GLN A 786 25.33 -18.44 -8.88
CA GLN A 786 25.71 -19.41 -7.85
C GLN A 786 26.56 -18.75 -6.77
N TYR A 787 27.52 -17.90 -7.14
CA TYR A 787 28.32 -17.12 -6.20
C TYR A 787 27.45 -16.24 -5.29
N PHE A 788 26.53 -15.48 -5.88
CA PHE A 788 25.66 -14.58 -5.10
C PHE A 788 24.68 -15.35 -4.19
N ASN A 789 24.09 -16.43 -4.68
CA ASN A 789 23.19 -17.27 -3.90
C ASN A 789 23.92 -17.93 -2.72
N THR A 790 25.18 -18.34 -2.91
CA THR A 790 26.00 -18.93 -1.83
C THR A 790 26.20 -17.94 -0.68
N ILE A 791 26.44 -16.67 -0.99
CA ILE A 791 26.57 -15.61 0.03
C ILE A 791 25.23 -15.38 0.72
N ALA A 792 24.15 -15.23 -0.04
CA ALA A 792 22.81 -14.96 0.52
C ALA A 792 22.34 -16.09 1.45
N GLN A 793 22.42 -17.35 0.99
CA GLN A 793 22.00 -18.53 1.75
C GLN A 793 22.79 -18.71 3.05
N ALA A 794 24.08 -18.34 3.07
CA ALA A 794 24.88 -18.38 4.29
C ALA A 794 24.30 -17.52 5.42
N PHE A 795 23.52 -16.47 5.09
CA PHE A 795 22.89 -15.57 6.04
C PHE A 795 21.38 -15.82 6.25
N GLU A 796 20.75 -16.71 5.49
CA GLU A 796 19.35 -17.13 5.68
C GLU A 796 19.17 -18.01 6.93
N VAL A 797 20.24 -18.65 7.41
CA VAL A 797 20.23 -19.47 8.64
C VAL A 797 20.10 -18.59 9.88
N ARG A 798 19.19 -18.95 10.79
CA ARG A 798 18.97 -18.23 12.05
C ARG A 798 20.28 -18.10 12.84
N GLY A 799 20.68 -16.86 13.12
CA GLY A 799 21.90 -16.55 13.89
C GLY A 799 23.16 -16.39 13.05
N ALA A 800 23.11 -16.52 11.72
CA ALA A 800 24.26 -16.34 10.83
C ALA A 800 24.92 -14.95 10.90
N GLY A 801 24.18 -13.93 11.37
CA GLY A 801 24.73 -12.59 11.62
C GLY A 801 25.61 -12.47 12.87
N ILE A 802 25.55 -13.43 13.80
CA ILE A 802 26.28 -13.36 15.08
C ILE A 802 27.80 -13.30 14.82
N PRO A 803 28.43 -14.21 14.05
CA PRO A 803 29.87 -14.14 13.79
C PRO A 803 30.31 -12.83 13.14
N LEU A 804 29.51 -12.28 12.21
CA LEU A 804 29.82 -11.01 11.56
C LEU A 804 29.72 -9.83 12.55
N TYR A 805 28.73 -9.83 13.42
CA TYR A 805 28.58 -8.82 14.47
C TYR A 805 29.77 -8.82 15.43
N HIS A 806 30.18 -9.97 15.95
CA HIS A 806 31.34 -10.06 16.86
C HIS A 806 32.65 -9.75 16.15
N TYR A 807 32.82 -10.15 14.88
CA TYR A 807 33.96 -9.76 14.05
C TYR A 807 34.09 -8.24 13.99
N LEU A 808 33.03 -7.55 13.57
CA LEU A 808 33.03 -6.08 13.44
C LEU A 808 33.16 -5.37 14.80
N MET A 809 32.60 -5.92 15.88
CA MET A 809 32.75 -5.36 17.22
C MET A 809 34.18 -5.49 17.78
N ASN A 810 34.95 -6.49 17.32
CA ASN A 810 36.31 -6.77 17.78
C ASN A 810 37.40 -6.26 16.83
N LEU A 811 37.02 -5.79 15.64
CA LEU A 811 37.93 -5.15 14.71
C LEU A 811 38.54 -3.89 15.33
N ASP A 812 39.87 -3.77 15.28
CA ASP A 812 40.57 -2.60 15.81
C ASP A 812 40.36 -1.38 14.90
N ILE A 813 39.68 -0.38 15.44
CA ILE A 813 39.42 0.91 14.82
C ILE A 813 40.13 2.05 15.57
N SER A 814 41.04 1.73 16.49
CA SER A 814 41.76 2.72 17.28
C SER A 814 42.55 3.66 16.37
N GLY A 815 42.28 4.96 16.48
CA GLY A 815 42.93 5.99 15.65
C GLY A 815 42.42 6.07 14.21
N PHE A 816 41.51 5.20 13.78
CA PHE A 816 40.92 5.22 12.43
C PHE A 816 39.94 6.40 12.29
N ASN A 817 40.19 7.25 11.30
CA ASN A 817 39.31 8.32 10.86
C ASN A 817 38.95 8.11 9.39
N PRO A 818 37.69 7.74 9.06
CA PRO A 818 37.30 7.44 7.69
C PRO A 818 37.57 8.56 6.67
N GLN A 819 37.43 9.84 7.05
CA GLN A 819 37.68 10.95 6.11
C GLN A 819 39.16 11.14 5.79
N ARG A 820 40.05 10.71 6.70
CA ARG A 820 41.51 10.87 6.58
C ARG A 820 42.19 9.63 6.03
N ASP A 821 41.77 8.45 6.50
CA ASP A 821 42.53 7.20 6.35
C ASP A 821 42.08 6.35 5.15
N PHE A 822 40.95 6.67 4.51
CA PHE A 822 40.60 6.01 3.26
C PHE A 822 41.61 6.39 2.16
N PRO A 823 42.20 5.43 1.45
CA PRO A 823 43.19 5.72 0.41
C PRO A 823 42.55 6.48 -0.76
N ILE A 824 43.37 7.28 -1.46
CA ILE A 824 42.94 7.97 -2.67
C ILE A 824 42.87 6.95 -3.81
N THR A 825 41.66 6.59 -4.20
CA THR A 825 41.38 5.63 -5.28
C THR A 825 41.62 6.23 -6.66
N GLU A 826 41.88 5.38 -7.66
CA GLU A 826 42.05 5.82 -9.06
C GLU A 826 40.83 6.59 -9.57
N MET A 827 39.62 6.11 -9.27
CA MET A 827 38.38 6.82 -9.64
C MET A 827 38.31 8.22 -9.03
N LYS A 828 38.81 8.41 -7.80
CA LYS A 828 38.85 9.74 -7.18
C LYS A 828 39.84 10.67 -7.91
N LYS A 829 40.97 10.15 -8.38
CA LYS A 829 41.94 10.91 -9.20
C LYS A 829 41.34 11.31 -10.55
N GLU A 830 40.66 10.38 -11.23
CA GLU A 830 39.96 10.62 -12.49
C GLU A 830 38.88 11.71 -12.34
N LEU A 831 38.00 11.58 -11.35
CA LEU A 831 36.94 12.55 -11.06
C LEU A 831 37.50 13.94 -10.71
N GLN A 832 38.66 14.00 -10.02
CA GLN A 832 39.33 15.26 -9.73
C GLN A 832 39.92 15.92 -10.99
N ALA A 833 40.44 15.14 -11.93
CA ALA A 833 40.91 15.65 -13.22
C ALA A 833 39.74 16.20 -14.05
N ASP A 834 38.61 15.49 -14.07
CA ASP A 834 37.39 15.88 -14.78
C ASP A 834 36.67 17.08 -14.15
N ALA A 835 36.93 17.40 -12.88
CA ALA A 835 36.38 18.55 -12.16
C ALA A 835 36.88 19.91 -12.70
N ILE A 836 37.96 19.91 -13.48
CA ILE A 836 38.58 21.13 -14.01
C ILE A 836 37.75 21.62 -15.18
N CYS A 837 37.23 22.85 -15.09
CA CYS A 837 36.41 23.40 -16.18
C CYS A 837 37.21 23.47 -17.49
N LYS A 838 36.53 23.34 -18.64
CA LYS A 838 37.18 23.32 -19.96
C LYS A 838 38.06 24.54 -20.21
N THR A 839 37.65 25.70 -19.69
CA THR A 839 38.44 26.94 -19.75
C THR A 839 39.76 26.85 -18.97
N ALA A 840 39.81 26.13 -17.86
CA ALA A 840 41.05 25.86 -17.12
C ALA A 840 41.89 24.77 -17.80
N GLN A 841 41.28 23.70 -18.32
CA GLN A 841 41.98 22.67 -19.11
C GLN A 841 42.71 23.28 -20.32
N TYR A 842 42.03 24.19 -21.02
CA TYR A 842 42.59 24.96 -22.13
C TYR A 842 43.82 25.78 -21.69
N LEU A 843 43.75 26.48 -20.56
CA LEU A 843 44.86 27.29 -20.06
C LEU A 843 46.05 26.42 -19.65
N ILE A 844 45.81 25.27 -19.03
CA ILE A 844 46.86 24.31 -18.65
C ILE A 844 47.55 23.77 -19.91
N GLN A 845 46.80 23.32 -20.91
CA GLN A 845 47.36 22.85 -22.18
C GLN A 845 48.03 23.97 -23.00
N SER A 846 47.64 25.22 -22.80
CA SER A 846 48.27 26.34 -23.49
C SER A 846 49.74 26.54 -23.10
N ILE A 847 50.17 25.99 -21.95
CA ILE A 847 51.54 26.01 -21.43
C ILE A 847 52.39 24.83 -21.95
N ASP A 848 51.77 23.76 -22.45
CA ASP A 848 52.47 22.56 -22.91
C ASP A 848 53.41 22.86 -24.12
N PRO A 849 54.73 22.61 -24.02
CA PRO A 849 55.69 22.80 -25.12
C PRO A 849 55.36 22.01 -26.40
N ALA A 850 54.70 20.86 -26.29
CA ALA A 850 54.28 20.05 -27.45
C ALA A 850 52.96 20.54 -28.08
N GLY A 851 52.15 21.30 -27.32
CA GLY A 851 50.90 21.91 -27.73
C GLY A 851 50.98 23.40 -28.09
N ALA A 852 52.14 24.03 -27.87
CA ALA A 852 52.42 25.47 -27.84
C ALA A 852 52.19 26.26 -29.15
N GLN A 853 51.42 25.76 -30.11
CA GLN A 853 51.10 26.50 -31.34
C GLN A 853 49.95 27.52 -31.19
N ILE A 854 49.23 27.59 -30.05
CA ILE A 854 47.94 28.32 -30.00
C ILE A 854 47.97 29.62 -29.16
N LEU A 855 48.77 29.74 -28.10
CA LEU A 855 48.75 30.94 -27.24
C LEU A 855 50.11 31.60 -26.97
N LEU A 856 51.16 30.81 -26.68
CA LEU A 856 52.42 31.32 -26.12
C LEU A 856 53.58 31.45 -27.13
N SER A 857 53.51 30.86 -28.32
CA SER A 857 54.61 30.95 -29.32
C SER A 857 54.87 32.35 -29.88
N SER A 858 54.04 33.34 -29.55
CA SER A 858 54.16 34.74 -29.99
C SER A 858 54.29 35.73 -28.83
N LEU A 859 54.54 35.24 -27.62
CA LEU A 859 54.66 36.07 -26.42
C LEU A 859 56.13 35.99 -25.96
N ASP A 860 56.91 37.03 -26.28
CA ASP A 860 58.13 37.33 -25.52
C ASP A 860 57.74 37.44 -24.03
N SER A 861 58.68 37.18 -23.13
CA SER A 861 58.55 36.92 -21.67
C SER A 861 57.80 37.94 -20.78
N ASP A 862 56.98 38.83 -21.34
CA ASP A 862 56.19 39.84 -20.66
C ASP A 862 54.68 39.50 -20.64
N ASP A 863 53.97 40.01 -19.64
CA ASP A 863 52.52 39.88 -19.51
C ASP A 863 51.77 40.43 -20.73
N VAL A 864 51.15 39.55 -21.53
CA VAL A 864 50.45 39.98 -22.74
C VAL A 864 48.95 40.16 -22.51
N PHE A 865 48.44 41.31 -22.96
CA PHE A 865 47.00 41.59 -22.95
C PHE A 865 46.30 40.92 -24.13
N ILE A 866 45.37 39.99 -23.84
CA ILE A 866 44.50 39.35 -24.84
C ILE A 866 43.06 39.77 -24.60
N SER A 867 42.39 40.26 -25.65
CA SER A 867 40.97 40.63 -25.55
C SER A 867 40.10 39.38 -25.31
N SER A 868 38.99 39.55 -24.59
CA SER A 868 38.09 38.44 -24.26
C SER A 868 37.57 37.74 -25.52
N ALA A 869 37.32 38.51 -26.59
CA ALA A 869 36.89 37.99 -27.89
C ALA A 869 37.97 37.12 -28.57
N ASN A 870 39.23 37.57 -28.55
CA ASN A 870 40.33 36.80 -29.14
C ASN A 870 40.63 35.54 -28.33
N LEU A 871 40.62 35.64 -26.99
CA LEU A 871 40.85 34.51 -26.12
C LEU A 871 39.74 33.44 -26.29
N PHE A 872 38.49 33.88 -26.47
CA PHE A 872 37.37 32.97 -26.76
C PHE A 872 37.48 32.31 -28.13
N ARG A 873 37.96 33.02 -29.16
CA ARG A 873 38.22 32.44 -30.48
C ARG A 873 39.24 31.29 -30.39
N LEU A 874 40.37 31.54 -29.74
CA LEU A 874 41.43 30.53 -29.56
C LEU A 874 40.94 29.33 -28.74
N PHE A 875 40.14 29.56 -27.71
CA PHE A 875 39.48 28.50 -26.95
C PHE A 875 38.51 27.67 -27.81
N SER A 876 37.76 28.31 -28.70
CA SER A 876 36.81 27.61 -29.60
C SER A 876 37.55 26.74 -30.61
N GLU A 877 38.65 27.23 -31.17
CA GLU A 877 39.54 26.46 -32.06
C GLU A 877 40.17 25.26 -31.34
N TRP A 878 40.54 25.44 -30.08
CA TRP A 878 41.03 24.35 -29.23
C TRP A 878 39.95 23.28 -28.98
N LEU A 879 38.71 23.67 -28.68
CA LEU A 879 37.60 22.73 -28.52
C LEU A 879 37.36 21.90 -29.79
N GLU A 880 37.39 22.52 -30.96
CA GLU A 880 37.25 21.83 -32.25
C GLU A 880 38.37 20.81 -32.47
N ARG A 881 39.63 21.19 -32.18
CA ARG A 881 40.79 20.28 -32.27
C ARG A 881 40.67 19.08 -31.33
N CYS A 882 40.20 19.31 -30.11
CA CYS A 882 39.94 18.25 -29.13
C CYS A 882 38.72 17.39 -29.50
N LYS A 883 38.02 17.69 -30.60
CA LYS A 883 36.75 17.08 -31.02
C LYS A 883 35.68 17.15 -29.91
N ASP A 884 35.76 18.17 -29.07
CA ASP A 884 34.83 18.40 -27.96
C ASP A 884 33.57 19.10 -28.50
N LYS A 885 32.40 18.58 -28.13
CA LYS A 885 31.10 19.10 -28.60
C LYS A 885 30.52 20.17 -27.68
N ALA A 886 31.25 20.61 -26.65
CA ALA A 886 30.80 21.61 -25.70
C ALA A 886 30.52 22.96 -26.37
N HIS A 887 29.29 23.46 -26.25
CA HIS A 887 28.90 24.76 -26.79
C HIS A 887 29.17 25.89 -25.79
N TYR A 888 30.03 26.83 -26.18
CA TYR A 888 30.32 28.03 -25.40
C TYR A 888 29.87 29.30 -26.12
N THR A 889 29.42 30.29 -25.34
CA THR A 889 29.24 31.66 -25.81
C THR A 889 30.36 32.53 -25.25
N LEU A 890 30.68 33.63 -25.93
CA LEU A 890 31.67 34.61 -25.44
C LEU A 890 31.36 35.06 -24.00
N THR A 891 30.08 35.28 -23.69
CA THR A 891 29.63 35.68 -22.35
C THR A 891 29.90 34.60 -21.30
N ARG A 892 29.58 33.33 -21.60
CA ARG A 892 29.84 32.20 -20.69
C ARG A 892 31.34 32.03 -20.45
N PHE A 893 32.12 32.03 -21.53
CA PHE A 893 33.57 31.91 -21.49
C PHE A 893 34.21 33.02 -20.65
N THR A 894 33.84 34.27 -20.89
CA THR A 894 34.41 35.43 -20.18
C THR A 894 34.09 35.39 -18.69
N LYS A 895 32.86 34.95 -18.31
CA LYS A 895 32.50 34.73 -16.90
C LYS A 895 33.37 33.65 -16.26
N GLU A 896 33.55 32.50 -16.91
CA GLU A 896 34.38 31.41 -16.38
C GLU A 896 35.85 31.83 -16.25
N ILE A 897 36.44 32.48 -17.27
CA ILE A 897 37.81 32.99 -17.22
C ILE A 897 37.99 34.04 -16.12
N ALA A 898 37.00 34.90 -15.90
CA ALA A 898 37.06 35.90 -14.83
C ALA A 898 37.07 35.26 -13.42
N THR A 899 36.54 34.04 -13.26
CA THR A 899 36.69 33.30 -11.99
C THR A 899 38.10 32.74 -11.77
N ILE A 900 38.94 32.69 -12.82
CA ILE A 900 40.33 32.22 -12.76
C ILE A 900 41.28 33.40 -12.55
N PHE A 901 41.22 34.41 -13.43
CA PHE A 901 42.14 35.55 -13.41
C PHE A 901 41.62 36.78 -12.65
N GLY A 902 40.37 36.77 -12.19
CA GLY A 902 39.69 37.98 -11.67
C GLY A 902 38.99 38.77 -12.77
N PRO A 903 38.39 39.94 -12.47
CA PRO A 903 37.62 40.70 -13.45
C PRO A 903 38.48 41.18 -14.63
N SER A 904 37.92 41.15 -15.84
CA SER A 904 38.61 41.60 -17.06
C SER A 904 39.03 43.06 -16.96
N VAL A 905 40.23 43.39 -17.41
CA VAL A 905 40.78 44.75 -17.42
C VAL A 905 40.42 45.43 -18.75
N GLN A 906 40.16 46.74 -18.70
CA GLN A 906 39.94 47.54 -19.91
C GLN A 906 41.25 48.18 -20.37
N LYS A 907 41.66 47.92 -21.61
CA LYS A 907 42.86 48.50 -22.22
C LYS A 907 42.49 49.25 -23.51
N ARG A 908 43.11 50.41 -23.73
CA ARG A 908 42.99 51.16 -24.98
C ARG A 908 43.92 50.51 -26.01
N CYS A 909 43.35 49.95 -27.07
CA CYS A 909 44.09 49.32 -28.17
C CYS A 909 43.89 50.17 -29.42
N ARG A 910 44.92 50.94 -29.81
CA ARG A 910 44.84 51.93 -30.90
C ARG A 910 43.63 52.86 -30.72
N ASP A 911 42.55 52.66 -31.48
CA ASP A 911 41.36 53.52 -31.57
C ASP A 911 40.09 52.97 -30.86
N PHE A 912 40.15 51.79 -30.25
CA PHE A 912 39.01 51.21 -29.53
C PHE A 912 39.39 50.72 -28.13
N ARG A 913 38.41 50.69 -27.22
CA ARG A 913 38.58 50.12 -25.87
C ARG A 913 38.15 48.66 -25.89
N ALA A 914 39.05 47.76 -25.51
CA ALA A 914 38.76 46.33 -25.40
C ALA A 914 38.88 45.88 -23.94
N ARG A 915 38.05 44.90 -23.53
CA ARG A 915 38.19 44.20 -22.25
C ARG A 915 38.87 42.86 -22.44
N GLY A 916 39.81 42.52 -21.57
CA GLY A 916 40.65 41.33 -21.71
C GLY A 916 41.43 41.00 -20.44
N PHE A 917 42.38 40.10 -20.56
CA PHE A 917 43.19 39.59 -19.45
C PHE A 917 44.67 39.70 -19.82
N TYR A 918 45.51 39.94 -18.80
CA TYR A 918 46.95 39.77 -18.93
C TYR A 918 47.27 38.29 -18.69
N ILE A 919 48.01 37.70 -19.62
CA ILE A 919 48.30 36.26 -19.62
C ILE A 919 49.80 36.08 -19.85
N SER A 920 50.42 35.32 -18.95
CA SER A 920 51.78 34.79 -19.00
C SER A 920 51.78 33.41 -18.34
N GLU A 921 52.83 32.61 -18.54
CA GLU A 921 52.92 31.28 -17.94
C GLU A 921 52.81 31.33 -16.41
N ASP A 922 53.54 32.25 -15.76
CA ASP A 922 53.49 32.45 -14.31
C ASP A 922 52.11 32.85 -13.80
N ILE A 923 51.40 33.72 -14.54
CA ILE A 923 50.03 34.12 -14.21
C ILE A 923 49.07 32.93 -14.33
N ILE A 924 49.20 32.10 -15.37
CA ILE A 924 48.36 30.90 -15.53
C ILE A 924 48.64 29.90 -14.41
N ARG A 925 49.90 29.52 -14.18
CA ARG A 925 50.29 28.58 -13.12
C ARG A 925 49.82 29.06 -11.75
N GLY A 926 50.06 30.34 -11.43
CA GLY A 926 49.65 30.95 -10.17
C GLY A 926 48.12 31.03 -9.99
N ALA A 927 47.38 31.41 -11.03
CA ALA A 927 45.92 31.52 -10.98
C ALA A 927 45.23 30.15 -10.84
N ILE A 928 45.71 29.13 -11.57
CA ILE A 928 45.20 27.76 -11.49
C ILE A 928 45.53 27.13 -10.13
N ALA A 929 46.77 27.25 -9.65
CA ALA A 929 47.17 26.77 -8.33
C ALA A 929 46.34 27.44 -7.23
N LYS A 930 46.06 28.75 -7.32
CA LYS A 930 45.23 29.48 -6.35
C LYS A 930 43.77 29.02 -6.37
N LYS A 931 43.18 28.84 -7.55
CA LYS A 931 41.75 28.49 -7.69
C LYS A 931 41.47 27.03 -7.34
N TYR A 932 42.28 26.11 -7.86
CA TYR A 932 42.05 24.67 -7.72
C TYR A 932 42.87 24.02 -6.60
N ARG A 933 43.85 24.74 -6.02
CA ARG A 933 44.78 24.21 -5.00
C ARG A 933 45.55 22.97 -5.47
N ARG A 934 45.89 22.94 -6.75
CA ARG A 934 46.53 21.82 -7.44
C ARG A 934 47.72 22.33 -8.25
N THR A 935 48.94 22.10 -7.75
CA THR A 935 50.19 22.39 -8.47
C THR A 935 50.62 21.23 -9.35
N ASP A 936 50.20 20.02 -8.98
CA ASP A 936 50.47 18.74 -9.65
C ASP A 936 49.89 18.63 -11.07
N LEU A 937 48.97 19.52 -11.44
CA LEU A 937 48.41 19.58 -12.80
C LEU A 937 49.45 19.98 -13.86
N PHE A 938 50.57 20.55 -13.42
CA PHE A 938 51.66 20.99 -14.28
C PHE A 938 52.88 20.06 -14.28
N ASP A 939 52.93 19.07 -13.37
CA ASP A 939 54.07 18.15 -13.21
C ASP A 939 54.38 17.31 -14.47
N GLN A 940 53.42 17.22 -15.40
CA GLN A 940 53.58 16.53 -16.68
C GLN A 940 54.25 17.39 -17.77
N PHE A 941 54.44 18.70 -17.52
CA PHE A 941 55.03 19.67 -18.46
C PHE A 941 56.38 20.23 -17.97
N ASP A 942 56.73 20.00 -16.70
CA ASP A 942 58.04 20.27 -16.08
C ASP A 942 58.92 19.02 -16.17
#